data_AF-A0A2A3EP98-F1
#
_entry.id   AF-A0A2A3EP98-F1
#
_cell.length_a   1.000
_cell.length_b   1.000
_cell.length_c   1.000
_cell.angle_alpha   90.00
_cell.angle_beta   90.00
_cell.angle_gamma   90.00
#
_symmetry.space_group_name_H-M   'P 1'
#
loop_
_entity.id
_entity.type
_entity.pdbx_description
1 polymer ?
#
loop_
_entity_poly.entity_id
_entity_poly.type
_entity_poly.pdbx_seq_one_letter_code
_entity_poly.pdbx_strand_id
1 'polypeptide(L)'
;MGYYASGDTRKIIQTSDDDEGYENQSSCTTVSVGILNQLEDRNKQYFIFGISQGISPTPTPPISDDTDRPFWAEDELSSSESKQQLNEKQKRRRSLSYRNRIAVHRSRSLLFQSSSSSLDSLSERISPGESTLHPAFIGLIFLSFCMIFIILSLWNIDNTINPKNNTYVFYLKSKRSLLHTVSNKFLSFGLDTSLLRDIKNLPIKNNKFINLVQYLAPAYIRIGGTSADCLYFNQTIRIISEKVINPVDGQDITNFTINEKDFENLYNFSIKSKLRMIFDLNVLIRNINGSWDDINAKNIISFAKNKNMKIDWQLGNEPNSFHHVFNINITAIQLAYDYHQLRQLLNEIGYSKSLLVGPEVNHVGDTNHMGEHYAKTFLKNDKNSINYVTWHQYYFNGKEAQLIDFINISNFNYLPKQIKSMQEAIQSSGKIIPMWLSETSTAYGGGAPELSNRFVAGFLWLDKLGYSASTGLNTVIRQSLFGGNYAMIGPDLIPNPDWWVSVIYKQFVSEKVLELSSTSFDYLRLYAHCTPEKSWIDKIVAITIYGINLYKYSVNVTIQGIPIFHKNSKVFLYALTSNNLQSRDIKINGKVLKLQSNGSLPLFQPIILESTQLITLPSYSMIFIVIHGAYVPACHT
;
A
#
# COMPACT_ATOMS: atom_id res chain seq x y z
N MET A 1 -29.63 23.77 -17.45
CA MET A 1 -30.35 23.79 -18.74
C MET A 1 -29.56 24.66 -19.69
N GLY A 2 -29.28 24.17 -20.90
CA GLY A 2 -28.48 24.87 -21.91
C GLY A 2 -27.64 23.88 -22.72
N TYR A 3 -28.27 23.27 -23.73
CA TYR A 3 -27.61 22.47 -24.77
C TYR A 3 -26.84 23.38 -25.72
N TYR A 4 -25.64 22.99 -26.13
CA TYR A 4 -25.13 23.27 -27.48
C TYR A 4 -24.19 22.13 -27.91
N ALA A 5 -24.59 21.47 -29.00
CA ALA A 5 -23.78 20.56 -29.79
C ALA A 5 -23.67 21.15 -31.21
N SER A 6 -22.45 21.19 -31.72
CA SER A 6 -22.06 21.33 -33.15
C SER A 6 -20.55 21.07 -33.13
N GLY A 7 -19.99 19.99 -33.67
CA GLY A 7 -20.24 19.44 -34.99
C GLY A 7 -19.30 20.15 -35.96
N ASP A 8 -18.07 19.65 -36.13
CA ASP A 8 -17.34 19.87 -37.38
C ASP A 8 -16.48 18.66 -37.73
N THR A 9 -16.77 18.16 -38.93
CA THR A 9 -16.17 17.01 -39.59
C THR A 9 -15.17 17.53 -40.62
N ARG A 10 -13.89 17.15 -40.54
CA ARG A 10 -13.01 17.24 -41.71
C ARG A 10 -12.37 15.90 -42.04
N LYS A 11 -12.51 15.61 -43.34
CA LYS A 11 -12.16 14.41 -44.07
C LYS A 11 -10.66 14.14 -44.11
N ILE A 12 -10.39 12.85 -44.12
CA ILE A 12 -9.19 12.15 -44.57
C ILE A 12 -8.86 12.55 -46.02
N ILE A 13 -7.59 12.84 -46.28
CA ILE A 13 -6.97 12.70 -47.61
C ILE A 13 -5.66 11.93 -47.41
N GLN A 14 -5.61 10.72 -47.98
CA GLN A 14 -4.40 9.99 -48.31
C GLN A 14 -3.80 10.58 -49.59
N THR A 15 -2.49 10.72 -49.63
CA THR A 15 -1.70 10.61 -50.86
C THR A 15 -0.40 9.90 -50.52
N SER A 16 -0.02 9.00 -51.40
CA SER A 16 1.08 8.04 -51.36
C SER A 16 2.29 8.54 -52.17
N ASP A 17 3.39 7.80 -52.01
CA ASP A 17 4.56 7.67 -52.90
C ASP A 17 5.58 8.84 -52.87
N ASP A 18 6.90 8.67 -52.95
CA ASP A 18 7.83 7.54 -52.84
C ASP A 18 9.26 8.15 -52.78
N ASP A 19 10.17 7.41 -52.14
CA ASP A 19 11.60 7.21 -52.43
C ASP A 19 12.74 8.27 -52.32
N GLU A 20 13.89 7.70 -51.91
CA GLU A 20 15.30 8.14 -51.94
C GLU A 20 15.73 9.27 -50.97
N GLY A 21 16.86 9.25 -50.25
CA GLY A 21 18.04 8.40 -50.22
C GLY A 21 19.06 9.03 -49.24
N TYR A 22 19.96 8.21 -48.72
CA TYR A 22 21.08 8.44 -47.79
C TYR A 22 21.76 9.83 -47.77
N GLU A 23 22.12 10.31 -46.56
CA GLU A 23 23.54 10.56 -46.21
C GLU A 23 23.78 10.81 -44.71
N ASN A 24 24.93 10.29 -44.26
CA ASN A 24 25.52 10.41 -42.93
C ASN A 24 25.89 11.86 -42.59
N GLN A 25 25.78 12.25 -41.31
CA GLN A 25 26.84 13.05 -40.69
C GLN A 25 26.86 12.93 -39.16
N SER A 26 27.92 12.29 -38.69
CA SER A 26 28.45 12.36 -37.34
C SER A 26 29.03 13.75 -37.05
N SER A 27 28.80 14.26 -35.85
CA SER A 27 29.70 15.27 -35.27
C SER A 27 29.96 14.94 -33.80
N CYS A 28 31.09 14.25 -33.58
CA CYS A 28 31.85 14.32 -32.34
C CYS A 28 32.41 15.74 -32.17
N THR A 29 32.33 16.28 -30.95
CA THR A 29 33.21 17.38 -30.55
C THR A 29 33.93 16.98 -29.28
N THR A 30 35.16 16.52 -29.48
CA THR A 30 36.21 16.37 -28.49
C THR A 30 36.81 17.75 -28.21
N VAL A 31 36.95 18.15 -26.95
CA VAL A 31 37.87 19.22 -26.56
C VAL A 31 38.78 18.69 -25.46
N SER A 32 40.07 18.65 -25.78
CA SER A 32 41.16 18.22 -24.92
C SER A 32 41.76 19.39 -24.13
N VAL A 33 41.93 19.16 -22.83
CA VAL A 33 43.10 19.35 -21.93
C VAL A 33 44.12 20.49 -22.18
N GLY A 34 44.44 21.21 -21.09
CA GLY A 34 45.67 22.02 -20.88
C GLY A 34 45.59 22.91 -19.61
N ILE A 35 45.69 22.38 -18.38
CA ILE A 35 46.85 22.39 -17.43
C ILE A 35 47.37 23.80 -17.01
N LEU A 36 47.29 24.19 -15.71
CA LEU A 36 48.39 24.21 -14.70
C LEU A 36 48.05 24.99 -13.39
N ASN A 37 48.80 24.60 -12.34
CA ASN A 37 49.06 25.20 -11.00
C ASN A 37 48.17 24.72 -9.84
N GLN A 38 48.59 23.68 -9.10
CA GLN A 38 49.60 23.66 -8.00
C GLN A 38 49.13 24.33 -6.71
N LEU A 39 49.02 23.53 -5.64
CA LEU A 39 49.68 23.76 -4.34
C LEU A 39 49.53 22.52 -3.43
N GLU A 40 50.69 21.97 -3.06
CA GLU A 40 51.15 21.25 -1.84
C GLU A 40 50.25 20.15 -1.21
N ASP A 41 50.63 18.86 -1.08
CA ASP A 41 51.86 18.15 -0.67
C ASP A 41 51.92 17.80 0.85
N ARG A 42 52.46 16.60 1.14
CA ARG A 42 52.65 15.87 2.44
C ARG A 42 51.48 14.96 2.87
N ASN A 43 51.61 13.65 3.12
CA ASN A 43 52.76 12.82 3.47
C ASN A 43 52.64 11.40 2.87
N LYS A 44 53.75 10.90 2.33
CA LYS A 44 54.01 9.47 2.08
C LYS A 44 54.75 8.87 3.27
N GLN A 45 54.47 7.60 3.59
CA GLN A 45 55.54 6.69 4.00
C GLN A 45 55.29 5.28 3.45
N TYR A 46 56.32 4.78 2.77
CA TYR A 46 56.44 3.49 2.07
C TYR A 46 56.82 2.35 3.03
N PHE A 47 56.60 1.10 2.63
CA PHE A 47 57.60 0.02 2.39
C PHE A 47 56.85 -1.34 2.28
N ILE A 48 56.69 -1.89 1.07
CA ILE A 48 57.50 -2.89 0.32
C ILE A 48 57.37 -4.35 0.83
N PHE A 49 57.03 -5.21 -0.16
CA PHE A 49 56.95 -6.68 -0.15
C PHE A 49 58.29 -7.38 0.08
N GLY A 50 58.22 -8.56 0.71
CA GLY A 50 59.28 -9.59 0.68
C GLY A 50 58.68 -11.00 0.73
N ILE A 51 59.15 -11.88 -0.16
CA ILE A 51 58.79 -13.30 -0.30
C ILE A 51 59.86 -14.14 0.42
N SER A 52 59.47 -15.19 1.18
CA SER A 52 60.25 -16.44 1.26
C SER A 52 59.41 -17.61 1.80
N GLN A 53 59.91 -18.83 1.57
CA GLN A 53 59.20 -20.11 1.49
C GLN A 53 58.95 -20.85 2.81
N GLY A 54 57.82 -21.58 2.84
CA GLY A 54 57.60 -22.95 3.32
C GLY A 54 58.23 -23.48 4.62
N ILE A 55 57.37 -23.90 5.56
CA ILE A 55 57.43 -25.15 6.36
C ILE A 55 56.01 -25.41 6.96
N SER A 56 55.57 -26.67 6.94
CA SER A 56 54.50 -27.27 7.77
C SER A 56 55.05 -28.62 8.27
N PRO A 57 54.48 -29.35 9.28
CA PRO A 57 53.17 -29.20 9.93
C PRO A 57 53.15 -29.44 11.48
N THR A 58 52.05 -29.10 12.18
CA THR A 58 51.24 -29.98 13.07
C THR A 58 50.16 -29.19 13.85
N PRO A 59 49.04 -29.83 14.24
CA PRO A 59 47.74 -29.16 14.39
C PRO A 59 47.46 -28.67 15.81
N THR A 60 47.06 -27.40 15.92
CA THR A 60 46.42 -26.82 17.10
C THR A 60 44.89 -26.87 16.94
N PRO A 61 44.13 -27.20 18.01
CA PRO A 61 42.67 -27.29 17.94
C PRO A 61 42.05 -25.91 17.74
N PRO A 62 40.93 -25.78 17.03
CA PRO A 62 40.29 -24.48 16.84
C PRO A 62 39.69 -24.00 18.16
N ILE A 63 40.06 -22.77 18.51
CA ILE A 63 39.38 -21.91 19.48
C ILE A 63 37.94 -21.75 18.98
N SER A 64 36.96 -22.04 19.84
CA SER A 64 35.54 -21.91 19.48
C SER A 64 35.18 -20.44 19.31
N ASP A 65 34.84 -20.06 18.09
CA ASP A 65 34.13 -18.83 17.78
C ASP A 65 32.64 -19.07 18.07
N ASP A 66 32.14 -18.54 19.18
CA ASP A 66 30.81 -18.79 19.72
C ASP A 66 29.76 -17.84 19.10
N THR A 67 29.83 -17.62 17.78
CA THR A 67 28.92 -16.73 17.04
C THR A 67 27.93 -17.43 16.09
N ASP A 68 27.88 -18.76 16.09
CA ASP A 68 26.92 -19.55 15.28
C ASP A 68 26.17 -20.60 16.11
N ARG A 69 25.24 -20.15 16.97
CA ARG A 69 24.19 -21.03 17.52
C ARG A 69 22.85 -20.85 16.78
N PRO A 70 22.18 -21.93 16.34
CA PRO A 70 20.81 -21.87 15.83
C PRO A 70 19.85 -21.43 16.94
N PHE A 71 19.24 -20.26 16.77
CA PHE A 71 18.32 -19.61 17.71
C PHE A 71 16.90 -20.21 17.64
N TRP A 72 16.74 -21.50 17.96
CA TRP A 72 15.41 -22.16 17.87
C TRP A 72 15.02 -23.00 19.09
N ALA A 73 15.79 -22.95 20.19
CA ALA A 73 15.47 -23.70 21.40
C ALA A 73 14.41 -23.04 22.31
N GLU A 74 13.94 -21.83 22.00
CA GLU A 74 13.00 -21.09 22.87
C GLU A 74 11.54 -21.09 22.38
N ASP A 75 11.27 -21.48 21.13
CA ASP A 75 9.92 -21.46 20.54
C ASP A 75 9.08 -22.72 20.82
N GLU A 76 9.70 -23.84 21.22
CA GLU A 76 8.95 -25.06 21.53
C GLU A 76 8.21 -24.97 22.88
N LEU A 77 8.74 -24.22 23.85
CA LEU A 77 8.12 -24.08 25.18
C LEU A 77 6.94 -23.08 25.18
N SER A 78 7.03 -21.98 24.42
CA SER A 78 5.97 -20.96 24.38
C SER A 78 4.71 -21.41 23.62
N SER A 79 4.85 -22.35 22.67
CA SER A 79 3.74 -22.84 21.83
C SER A 79 2.82 -23.85 22.55
N SER A 80 3.32 -24.51 23.60
CA SER A 80 2.57 -25.51 24.36
C SER A 80 1.66 -24.88 25.42
N GLU A 81 2.17 -23.87 26.16
CA GLU A 81 1.40 -23.13 27.17
C GLU A 81 0.32 -22.23 26.56
N SER A 82 0.61 -21.64 25.39
CA SER A 82 -0.35 -20.80 24.66
C SER A 82 -1.53 -21.61 24.08
N LYS A 83 -1.30 -22.87 23.66
CA LYS A 83 -2.37 -23.79 23.22
C LYS A 83 -3.29 -24.23 24.37
N GLN A 84 -2.75 -24.43 25.57
CA GLN A 84 -3.54 -24.77 26.76
C GLN A 84 -4.45 -23.61 27.20
N GLN A 85 -3.94 -22.38 27.23
CA GLN A 85 -4.74 -21.20 27.59
C GLN A 85 -5.84 -20.90 26.56
N LEU A 86 -5.60 -21.16 25.27
CA LEU A 86 -6.61 -20.97 24.21
C LEU A 86 -7.79 -21.95 24.36
N ASN A 87 -7.49 -23.20 24.72
CA ASN A 87 -8.50 -24.25 24.92
C ASN A 87 -9.36 -24.01 26.17
N GLU A 88 -8.78 -23.49 27.26
CA GLU A 88 -9.57 -23.11 28.44
C GLU A 88 -10.50 -21.91 28.17
N LYS A 89 -10.02 -20.93 27.39
CA LYS A 89 -10.79 -19.73 27.02
C LYS A 89 -11.96 -20.08 26.07
N GLN A 90 -11.78 -21.07 25.20
CA GLN A 90 -12.86 -21.60 24.35
C GLN A 90 -13.91 -22.41 25.14
N LYS A 91 -13.49 -23.20 26.13
CA LYS A 91 -14.42 -23.96 26.99
C LYS A 91 -15.27 -23.03 27.87
N ARG A 92 -14.71 -21.95 28.42
CA ARG A 92 -15.46 -20.94 29.19
C ARG A 92 -16.46 -20.13 28.34
N ARG A 93 -16.19 -19.91 27.04
CA ARG A 93 -17.12 -19.20 26.13
C ARG A 93 -18.30 -20.05 25.68
N ARG A 94 -18.13 -21.38 25.56
CA ARG A 94 -19.23 -22.29 25.20
C ARG A 94 -20.26 -22.47 26.33
N SER A 95 -19.86 -22.39 27.61
CA SER A 95 -20.81 -22.50 28.74
C SER A 95 -21.68 -21.25 28.93
N LEU A 96 -21.14 -20.06 28.65
CA LEU A 96 -21.90 -18.79 28.69
C LEU A 96 -22.90 -18.64 27.54
N SER A 97 -22.59 -19.18 26.34
CA SER A 97 -23.51 -19.18 25.18
C SER A 97 -24.72 -20.11 25.37
N TYR A 98 -24.58 -21.17 26.18
CA TYR A 98 -25.68 -22.10 26.47
C TYR A 98 -26.65 -21.55 27.53
N ARG A 99 -26.15 -20.85 28.56
CA ARG A 99 -27.00 -20.22 29.59
C ARG A 99 -27.85 -19.06 29.07
N ASN A 100 -27.35 -18.29 28.10
CA ASN A 100 -28.09 -17.14 27.54
C ASN A 100 -29.18 -17.51 26.52
N ARG A 101 -29.25 -18.76 26.04
CA ARG A 101 -30.31 -19.20 25.11
C ARG A 101 -31.60 -19.69 25.78
N ILE A 102 -31.58 -19.94 27.09
CA ILE A 102 -32.77 -20.42 27.83
C ILE A 102 -33.61 -19.25 28.39
N ALA A 103 -33.08 -18.02 28.42
CA ALA A 103 -33.73 -16.89 29.11
C ALA A 103 -34.60 -15.95 28.23
N VAL A 104 -34.80 -16.23 26.94
CA VAL A 104 -35.51 -15.28 26.01
C VAL A 104 -36.90 -15.75 25.56
N HIS A 105 -37.38 -16.93 25.99
CA HIS A 105 -38.77 -17.34 25.77
C HIS A 105 -39.56 -17.39 27.08
N ARG A 106 -40.14 -16.25 27.49
CA ARG A 106 -41.50 -16.15 28.05
C ARG A 106 -41.85 -14.71 28.38
N SER A 107 -42.77 -14.17 27.59
CA SER A 107 -43.41 -12.87 27.77
C SER A 107 -44.72 -12.97 28.56
N ARG A 108 -44.96 -11.94 29.40
CA ARG A 108 -46.25 -11.32 29.78
C ARG A 108 -47.21 -11.98 30.81
N SER A 109 -47.59 -11.14 31.77
CA SER A 109 -48.95 -10.78 32.25
C SER A 109 -49.34 -11.13 33.70
N LEU A 110 -50.18 -10.23 34.27
CA LEU A 110 -51.05 -10.29 35.47
C LEU A 110 -50.42 -9.75 36.78
N LEU A 111 -50.81 -8.58 37.30
CA LEU A 111 -52.03 -8.17 38.05
C LEU A 111 -52.12 -8.71 39.49
N PHE A 112 -52.18 -7.75 40.44
CA PHE A 112 -52.73 -7.74 41.82
C PHE A 112 -53.06 -9.07 42.52
N GLN A 113 -52.54 -9.29 43.74
CA GLN A 113 -53.31 -9.15 44.99
C GLN A 113 -52.46 -9.40 46.26
N SER A 114 -53.08 -9.02 47.37
CA SER A 114 -52.67 -8.65 48.71
C SER A 114 -52.35 -9.78 49.72
N SER A 115 -51.97 -9.30 50.92
CA SER A 115 -52.09 -9.91 52.26
C SER A 115 -50.91 -10.82 52.66
N SER A 116 -50.48 -10.91 53.92
CA SER A 116 -50.65 -10.17 55.18
C SER A 116 -49.82 -10.94 56.23
N SER A 117 -49.69 -10.39 57.44
CA SER A 117 -49.18 -11.03 58.68
C SER A 117 -47.64 -11.15 58.79
N SER A 118 -47.00 -10.88 59.93
CA SER A 118 -47.43 -10.38 61.24
C SER A 118 -46.19 -10.26 62.16
N LEU A 119 -46.22 -9.25 63.04
CA LEU A 119 -45.83 -9.25 64.48
C LEU A 119 -44.40 -9.74 64.82
N ASP A 120 -43.51 -8.86 65.30
CA ASP A 120 -43.26 -8.53 66.73
C ASP A 120 -41.89 -9.14 67.11
N SER A 121 -40.99 -8.57 67.94
CA SER A 121 -41.07 -7.57 69.01
C SER A 121 -39.64 -7.21 69.51
N LEU A 122 -39.52 -6.06 70.20
CA LEU A 122 -38.65 -5.72 71.37
C LEU A 122 -37.12 -5.94 71.28
N SER A 123 -36.20 -5.14 71.81
CA SER A 123 -36.04 -3.92 72.64
C SER A 123 -34.65 -3.36 72.23
N GLU A 124 -34.11 -2.18 72.55
CA GLU A 124 -34.10 -1.38 73.77
C GLU A 124 -33.36 -0.06 73.46
N ARG A 125 -33.58 0.95 74.30
CA ARG A 125 -33.14 2.35 74.17
C ARG A 125 -31.62 2.52 74.26
N ILE A 126 -31.05 3.42 73.44
CA ILE A 126 -30.14 4.52 73.89
C ILE A 126 -30.29 5.71 72.91
N SER A 127 -30.51 6.91 73.44
CA SER A 127 -30.28 8.23 72.82
C SER A 127 -29.88 9.15 73.97
N PRO A 128 -28.94 10.12 73.81
CA PRO A 128 -29.20 11.29 72.97
C PRO A 128 -27.96 11.92 72.29
N GLY A 129 -28.21 12.86 71.37
CA GLY A 129 -27.18 13.77 70.85
C GLY A 129 -27.53 14.34 69.49
N GLU A 130 -28.46 15.29 69.46
CA GLU A 130 -28.92 16.01 68.27
C GLU A 130 -27.82 16.79 67.55
N SER A 131 -27.78 16.64 66.23
CA SER A 131 -27.65 17.77 65.29
C SER A 131 -28.43 17.41 64.01
N THR A 132 -29.75 17.51 64.08
CA THR A 132 -30.60 17.30 62.92
C THR A 132 -30.45 18.48 61.97
N LEU A 133 -29.67 18.28 60.89
CA LEU A 133 -29.70 19.17 59.74
C LEU A 133 -31.17 19.26 59.26
N HIS A 134 -31.74 20.46 59.31
CA HIS A 134 -33.13 20.72 58.95
C HIS A 134 -33.46 20.08 57.58
N PRO A 135 -34.57 19.35 57.41
CA PRO A 135 -34.93 18.70 56.14
C PRO A 135 -35.03 19.68 54.94
N ALA A 136 -35.28 20.96 55.21
CA ALA A 136 -35.23 22.03 54.20
C ALA A 136 -33.80 22.27 53.65
N PHE A 137 -32.77 22.10 54.47
CA PHE A 137 -31.36 22.27 54.09
C PHE A 137 -30.90 21.13 53.16
N ILE A 138 -31.34 19.90 53.44
CA ILE A 138 -31.07 18.73 52.59
C ILE A 138 -31.77 18.87 51.23
N GLY A 139 -33.00 19.39 51.20
CA GLY A 139 -33.73 19.68 49.96
C GLY A 139 -33.02 20.72 49.08
N LEU A 140 -32.47 21.78 49.67
CA LEU A 140 -31.70 22.81 48.96
C LEU A 140 -30.38 22.26 48.39
N ILE A 141 -29.69 21.41 49.14
CA ILE A 141 -28.48 20.72 48.66
C ILE A 141 -28.82 19.82 47.46
N PHE A 142 -29.91 19.07 47.54
CA PHE A 142 -30.35 18.18 46.45
C PHE A 142 -30.73 18.97 45.18
N LEU A 143 -31.42 20.11 45.33
CA LEU A 143 -31.73 21.00 44.21
C LEU A 143 -30.46 21.58 43.57
N SER A 144 -29.49 21.99 44.40
CA SER A 144 -28.19 22.49 43.93
C SER A 144 -27.44 21.42 43.13
N PHE A 145 -27.39 20.18 43.63
CA PHE A 145 -26.79 19.06 42.91
C PHE A 145 -27.51 18.76 41.60
N CYS A 146 -28.84 18.79 41.56
CA CYS A 146 -29.62 18.60 40.34
C CYS A 146 -29.34 19.71 39.32
N MET A 147 -29.25 20.97 39.75
CA MET A 147 -28.93 22.10 38.87
C MET A 147 -27.49 22.00 38.33
N ILE A 148 -26.53 21.60 39.16
CA ILE A 148 -25.15 21.32 38.71
C ILE A 148 -25.14 20.19 37.69
N PHE A 149 -25.88 19.10 37.92
CA PHE A 149 -25.96 17.99 36.98
C PHE A 149 -26.61 18.40 35.65
N ILE A 150 -27.65 19.24 35.70
CA ILE A 150 -28.30 19.80 34.50
C ILE A 150 -27.33 20.73 33.77
N ILE A 151 -26.59 21.60 34.47
CA ILE A 151 -25.60 22.49 33.86
C ILE A 151 -24.46 21.68 33.24
N LEU A 152 -23.94 20.65 33.92
CA LEU A 152 -22.92 19.76 33.39
C LEU A 152 -23.45 18.95 32.20
N SER A 153 -24.69 18.48 32.25
CA SER A 153 -25.37 17.80 31.15
C SER A 153 -25.53 18.73 29.95
N LEU A 154 -26.02 19.95 30.15
CA LEU A 154 -26.18 20.96 29.11
C LEU A 154 -24.83 21.42 28.54
N TRP A 155 -23.79 21.55 29.37
CA TRP A 155 -22.45 21.88 28.91
C TRP A 155 -21.81 20.72 28.13
N ASN A 156 -22.07 19.48 28.53
CA ASN A 156 -21.61 18.30 27.80
C ASN A 156 -22.39 18.12 26.49
N ILE A 157 -23.68 18.46 26.48
CA ILE A 157 -24.53 18.54 25.28
C ILE A 157 -24.03 19.64 24.35
N ASP A 158 -23.71 20.84 24.85
CA ASP A 158 -23.18 21.94 24.02
C ASP A 158 -21.79 21.58 23.44
N ASN A 159 -20.91 20.94 24.21
CA ASN A 159 -19.62 20.44 23.70
C ASN A 159 -19.76 19.26 22.70
N THR A 160 -20.88 18.51 22.74
CA THR A 160 -21.15 17.42 21.78
C THR A 160 -21.94 17.88 20.56
N ILE A 161 -22.71 18.97 20.66
CA ILE A 161 -23.49 19.57 19.56
C ILE A 161 -22.67 20.62 18.81
N ASN A 162 -21.80 21.37 19.48
CA ASN A 162 -20.84 22.31 18.89
C ASN A 162 -19.41 21.75 19.02
N PRO A 163 -18.97 20.81 18.16
CA PRO A 163 -17.54 20.63 17.99
C PRO A 163 -16.98 22.00 17.60
N LYS A 164 -16.06 22.55 18.42
CA LYS A 164 -15.41 23.84 18.14
C LYS A 164 -15.12 23.92 16.64
N ASN A 165 -15.56 25.00 15.99
CA ASN A 165 -15.33 25.35 14.58
C ASN A 165 -13.81 25.52 14.31
N ASN A 166 -13.03 24.50 14.60
CA ASN A 166 -11.59 24.48 14.46
C ASN A 166 -11.32 24.43 12.96
N THR A 167 -10.86 25.56 12.45
CA THR A 167 -10.31 25.65 11.12
C THR A 167 -8.87 25.16 11.18
N TYR A 168 -8.55 24.11 10.43
CA TYR A 168 -7.19 23.58 10.34
C TYR A 168 -6.46 24.26 9.19
N VAL A 169 -5.21 24.65 9.43
CA VAL A 169 -4.41 25.38 8.46
C VAL A 169 -3.34 24.46 7.89
N PHE A 170 -3.31 24.33 6.57
CA PHE A 170 -2.24 23.66 5.83
C PHE A 170 -1.41 24.70 5.10
N TYR A 171 -0.10 24.62 5.23
CA TYR A 171 0.86 25.52 4.61
C TYR A 171 1.60 24.78 3.50
N LEU A 172 1.34 25.18 2.26
CA LEU A 172 2.08 24.73 1.09
C LEU A 172 3.42 25.48 1.02
N LYS A 173 4.53 24.76 0.94
CA LYS A 173 5.86 25.36 0.75
C LYS A 173 6.11 25.69 -0.73
N SER A 174 5.28 26.55 -1.31
CA SER A 174 5.23 26.84 -2.76
C SER A 174 6.52 27.37 -3.38
N LYS A 175 7.42 27.97 -2.58
CA LYS A 175 8.72 28.50 -3.05
C LYS A 175 9.85 27.46 -3.04
N ARG A 176 9.64 26.27 -2.46
CA ARG A 176 10.63 25.19 -2.46
C ARG A 176 10.59 24.43 -3.79
N SER A 177 11.70 23.77 -4.12
CA SER A 177 11.73 22.76 -5.18
C SER A 177 10.79 21.60 -4.84
N LEU A 178 10.54 20.74 -5.82
CA LEU A 178 9.83 19.48 -5.58
C LEU A 178 10.45 18.72 -4.41
N LEU A 179 9.60 18.18 -3.52
CA LEU A 179 10.04 17.36 -2.40
C LEU A 179 10.65 16.07 -2.95
N HIS A 180 9.94 15.44 -3.88
CA HIS A 180 10.38 14.26 -4.63
C HIS A 180 9.78 14.28 -6.04
N THR A 181 10.36 13.50 -6.95
CA THR A 181 9.73 13.12 -8.23
C THR A 181 9.58 11.60 -8.25
N VAL A 182 8.34 11.12 -8.22
CA VAL A 182 8.04 9.68 -8.23
C VAL A 182 7.99 9.14 -9.67
N SER A 183 7.82 7.83 -9.85
CA SER A 183 7.63 7.26 -11.19
C SER A 183 6.34 7.77 -11.83
N ASN A 184 6.31 7.93 -13.15
CA ASN A 184 5.04 8.10 -13.86
C ASN A 184 4.12 6.86 -13.76
N LYS A 185 4.66 5.73 -13.30
CA LYS A 185 3.94 4.51 -12.92
C LYS A 185 3.87 4.34 -11.40
N PHE A 186 3.94 5.42 -10.62
CA PHE A 186 3.97 5.36 -9.16
C PHE A 186 2.85 4.49 -8.59
N LEU A 187 1.59 4.79 -8.92
CA LEU A 187 0.46 3.92 -8.60
C LEU A 187 0.40 2.79 -9.66
N SER A 188 0.68 1.56 -9.23
CA SER A 188 0.75 0.35 -10.07
C SER A 188 -0.02 -0.81 -9.45
N PHE A 189 -0.10 -1.98 -10.12
CA PHE A 189 -0.97 -3.08 -9.69
C PHE A 189 -0.32 -4.45 -9.82
N GLY A 190 -0.69 -5.36 -8.93
CA GLY A 190 -0.31 -6.77 -8.96
C GLY A 190 -1.44 -7.63 -9.54
N LEU A 191 -1.06 -8.69 -10.25
CA LEU A 191 -1.92 -9.82 -10.58
C LEU A 191 -1.26 -11.06 -10.00
N ASP A 192 -1.96 -11.71 -9.08
CA ASP A 192 -1.39 -12.85 -8.34
C ASP A 192 -1.12 -14.04 -9.27
N THR A 193 0.08 -14.59 -9.19
CA THR A 193 0.50 -15.75 -9.98
C THR A 193 -0.36 -16.98 -9.71
N SER A 194 -1.01 -17.09 -8.54
CA SER A 194 -1.96 -18.18 -8.25
C SER A 194 -3.13 -18.22 -9.23
N LEU A 195 -3.52 -17.07 -9.79
CA LEU A 195 -4.59 -16.99 -10.78
C LEU A 195 -4.20 -17.65 -12.11
N LEU A 196 -2.91 -17.83 -12.37
CA LEU A 196 -2.41 -18.48 -13.58
C LEU A 196 -2.66 -19.99 -13.58
N ARG A 197 -2.93 -20.59 -12.41
CA ARG A 197 -3.37 -22.00 -12.30
C ARG A 197 -4.67 -22.26 -13.08
N ASP A 198 -5.50 -21.23 -13.22
CA ASP A 198 -6.73 -21.24 -14.02
C ASP A 198 -6.74 -20.06 -15.01
N ILE A 199 -5.65 -19.90 -15.77
CA ILE A 199 -5.49 -18.78 -16.70
C ILE A 199 -6.57 -18.73 -17.78
N LYS A 200 -7.24 -19.85 -18.09
CA LYS A 200 -8.33 -19.91 -19.06
C LYS A 200 -9.55 -19.08 -18.61
N ASN A 201 -9.79 -18.99 -17.30
CA ASN A 201 -10.90 -18.25 -16.72
C ASN A 201 -10.53 -16.82 -16.30
N LEU A 202 -9.26 -16.43 -16.42
CA LEU A 202 -8.83 -15.05 -16.19
C LEU A 202 -9.42 -14.10 -17.26
N PRO A 203 -10.00 -12.95 -16.87
CA PRO A 203 -10.65 -12.02 -17.81
C PRO A 203 -9.66 -11.17 -18.63
N ILE A 204 -8.40 -11.59 -18.77
CA ILE A 204 -7.33 -10.84 -19.44
C ILE A 204 -7.55 -10.65 -20.95
N LYS A 205 -8.49 -11.39 -21.56
CA LYS A 205 -8.94 -11.22 -22.95
C LYS A 205 -10.27 -10.45 -23.06
N ASN A 206 -10.93 -10.17 -21.95
CA ASN A 206 -12.23 -9.52 -21.95
C ASN A 206 -12.08 -8.00 -22.14
N ASN A 207 -12.73 -7.44 -23.16
CA ASN A 207 -12.63 -6.01 -23.48
C ASN A 207 -13.14 -5.10 -22.37
N LYS A 208 -14.19 -5.50 -21.63
CA LYS A 208 -14.68 -4.73 -20.47
C LYS A 208 -13.61 -4.66 -19.40
N PHE A 209 -12.95 -5.78 -19.09
CA PHE A 209 -11.85 -5.80 -18.13
C PHE A 209 -10.67 -4.95 -18.61
N ILE A 210 -10.22 -5.11 -19.85
CA ILE A 210 -9.14 -4.29 -20.44
C ILE A 210 -9.48 -2.79 -20.35
N ASN A 211 -10.71 -2.39 -20.68
CA ASN A 211 -11.14 -0.99 -20.60
C ASN A 211 -11.09 -0.44 -19.17
N LEU A 212 -11.50 -1.23 -18.17
CA LEU A 212 -11.36 -0.85 -16.75
C LEU A 212 -9.90 -0.63 -16.35
N VAL A 213 -9.00 -1.47 -16.86
CA VAL A 213 -7.57 -1.39 -16.54
C VAL A 213 -6.90 -0.22 -17.26
N GLN A 214 -7.32 0.12 -18.48
CA GLN A 214 -6.79 1.28 -19.21
C GLN A 214 -6.98 2.62 -18.47
N TYR A 215 -8.04 2.77 -17.68
CA TYR A 215 -8.24 3.98 -16.85
C TYR A 215 -7.21 4.13 -15.73
N LEU A 216 -6.46 3.07 -15.43
CA LEU A 216 -5.41 3.04 -14.43
C LEU A 216 -4.02 3.28 -15.03
N ALA A 217 -3.91 3.38 -16.37
CA ALA A 217 -2.66 3.63 -17.06
C ALA A 217 -2.20 5.11 -16.93
N PRO A 218 -0.89 5.38 -17.03
CA PRO A 218 0.22 4.42 -17.13
C PRO A 218 0.53 3.78 -15.78
N ALA A 219 0.84 2.48 -15.77
CA ALA A 219 1.22 1.74 -14.57
C ALA A 219 2.06 0.50 -14.93
N TYR A 220 2.70 -0.10 -13.94
CA TYR A 220 3.20 -1.46 -14.01
C TYR A 220 2.05 -2.44 -13.71
N ILE A 221 2.15 -3.64 -14.31
CA ILE A 221 1.41 -4.83 -13.90
C ILE A 221 2.42 -5.89 -13.47
N ARG A 222 2.50 -6.14 -12.16
CA ARG A 222 3.38 -7.16 -11.59
C ARG A 222 2.67 -8.51 -11.60
N ILE A 223 3.23 -9.49 -12.27
CA ILE A 223 2.81 -10.89 -12.19
C ILE A 223 3.74 -11.57 -11.19
N GLY A 224 3.26 -11.78 -9.96
CA GLY A 224 4.07 -12.27 -8.85
C GLY A 224 3.20 -12.76 -7.69
N GLY A 225 3.77 -12.88 -6.51
CA GLY A 225 3.12 -13.46 -5.33
C GLY A 225 3.63 -14.87 -5.06
N THR A 226 3.20 -15.49 -3.96
CA THR A 226 3.74 -16.78 -3.48
C THR A 226 3.81 -17.88 -4.53
N SER A 227 2.81 -17.95 -5.43
CA SER A 227 2.78 -18.98 -6.49
C SER A 227 3.81 -18.76 -7.62
N ALA A 228 4.52 -17.62 -7.68
CA ALA A 228 5.63 -17.42 -8.61
C ALA A 228 6.73 -18.47 -8.41
N ASP A 229 6.99 -18.82 -7.16
CA ASP A 229 7.96 -19.84 -6.75
C ASP A 229 7.47 -21.29 -6.92
N CYS A 230 6.27 -21.48 -7.51
CA CYS A 230 5.73 -22.77 -7.92
C CYS A 230 5.57 -22.90 -9.44
N LEU A 231 5.85 -21.82 -10.18
CA LEU A 231 5.57 -21.73 -11.61
C LEU A 231 6.75 -22.25 -12.44
N TYR A 232 6.45 -23.09 -13.42
CA TYR A 232 7.40 -23.52 -14.47
C TYR A 232 6.91 -23.07 -15.85
N PHE A 233 7.83 -22.58 -16.67
CA PHE A 233 7.53 -22.26 -18.06
C PHE A 233 7.71 -23.46 -18.98
N ASN A 234 6.65 -23.78 -19.75
CA ASN A 234 6.64 -24.77 -20.83
C ASN A 234 7.23 -26.15 -20.47
N GLN A 235 6.93 -26.65 -19.27
CA GLN A 235 7.39 -27.96 -18.82
C GLN A 235 6.24 -28.95 -18.69
N THR A 236 6.49 -30.20 -19.05
CA THR A 236 5.56 -31.30 -18.77
C THR A 236 5.74 -31.73 -17.32
N ILE A 237 5.04 -31.08 -16.40
CA ILE A 237 5.04 -31.49 -14.99
C ILE A 237 4.19 -32.76 -14.88
N ARG A 238 4.72 -33.81 -14.24
CA ARG A 238 3.88 -34.94 -13.80
C ARG A 238 2.83 -34.37 -12.87
N ILE A 239 1.55 -34.48 -13.23
CA ILE A 239 0.44 -34.00 -12.40
C ILE A 239 0.54 -34.72 -11.04
N ILE A 240 1.09 -34.04 -10.04
CA ILE A 240 0.97 -34.47 -8.65
C ILE A 240 -0.50 -34.26 -8.32
N SER A 241 -1.23 -35.35 -8.10
CA SER A 241 -2.67 -35.32 -7.85
C SER A 241 -3.03 -34.69 -6.50
N GLU A 242 -2.06 -34.56 -5.59
CA GLU A 242 -2.25 -34.00 -4.26
C GLU A 242 -1.85 -32.53 -4.22
N LYS A 243 -2.77 -31.68 -3.75
CA LYS A 243 -2.52 -30.27 -3.52
C LYS A 243 -1.61 -30.11 -2.30
N VAL A 244 -0.53 -29.36 -2.47
CA VAL A 244 0.29 -28.86 -1.36
C VAL A 244 -0.27 -27.52 -0.91
N ILE A 245 -0.64 -27.41 0.36
CA ILE A 245 -1.27 -26.22 0.92
C ILE A 245 -0.29 -25.49 1.83
N ASN A 246 -0.13 -24.18 1.61
CA ASN A 246 0.64 -23.30 2.46
C ASN A 246 0.07 -23.32 3.90
N PRO A 247 0.87 -23.68 4.92
CA PRO A 247 0.41 -23.74 6.30
C PRO A 247 0.05 -22.36 6.88
N VAL A 248 0.53 -21.26 6.30
CA VAL A 248 0.34 -19.89 6.81
C VAL A 248 -1.04 -19.34 6.45
N ASP A 249 -1.39 -19.34 5.16
CA ASP A 249 -2.62 -18.69 4.67
C ASP A 249 -3.63 -19.65 4.02
N GLY A 250 -3.21 -20.88 3.70
CA GLY A 250 -4.03 -21.89 3.03
C GLY A 250 -3.98 -21.84 1.50
N GLN A 251 -3.06 -21.09 0.89
CA GLN A 251 -2.89 -21.03 -0.56
C GLN A 251 -2.34 -22.35 -1.15
N ASP A 252 -2.69 -22.63 -2.40
CA ASP A 252 -2.14 -23.77 -3.16
C ASP A 252 -0.72 -23.44 -3.64
N ILE A 253 0.27 -24.20 -3.15
CA ILE A 253 1.69 -24.07 -3.48
C ILE A 253 2.21 -25.27 -4.27
N THR A 254 1.31 -26.02 -4.91
CA THR A 254 1.69 -27.13 -5.80
C THR A 254 2.39 -26.59 -7.05
N ASN A 255 3.42 -27.26 -7.55
CA ASN A 255 4.05 -26.86 -8.81
C ASN A 255 3.04 -26.90 -9.97
N PHE A 256 3.08 -25.89 -10.84
CA PHE A 256 2.22 -25.81 -12.02
C PHE A 256 2.95 -25.15 -13.18
N THR A 257 2.39 -25.25 -14.38
CA THR A 257 3.02 -24.73 -15.58
C THR A 257 2.08 -23.85 -16.38
N ILE A 258 2.66 -22.84 -17.05
CA ILE A 258 2.04 -22.12 -18.15
C ILE A 258 2.81 -22.40 -19.43
N ASN A 259 2.11 -22.42 -20.56
CA ASN A 259 2.75 -22.55 -21.87
C ASN A 259 3.07 -21.17 -22.49
N GLU A 260 3.72 -21.20 -23.66
CA GLU A 260 4.03 -20.00 -24.44
C GLU A 260 2.80 -19.14 -24.74
N LYS A 261 1.66 -19.77 -25.05
CA LYS A 261 0.44 -19.05 -25.39
C LYS A 261 -0.16 -18.31 -24.21
N ASP A 262 -0.09 -18.92 -23.03
CA ASP A 262 -0.51 -18.32 -21.77
C ASP A 262 0.31 -17.09 -21.44
N PHE A 263 1.64 -17.18 -21.56
CA PHE A 263 2.55 -16.05 -21.37
C PHE A 263 2.33 -14.93 -22.41
N GLU A 264 2.14 -15.27 -23.69
CA GLU A 264 1.75 -14.29 -24.73
C GLU A 264 0.44 -13.58 -24.39
N ASN A 265 -0.56 -14.30 -23.85
CA ASN A 265 -1.84 -13.69 -23.48
C ASN A 265 -1.67 -12.67 -22.34
N LEU A 266 -0.83 -12.97 -21.35
CA LEU A 266 -0.48 -12.03 -20.27
C LEU A 266 0.22 -10.77 -20.82
N TYR A 267 1.22 -10.97 -21.69
CA TYR A 267 1.93 -9.86 -22.29
C TYR A 267 0.99 -8.99 -23.15
N ASN A 268 0.16 -9.60 -23.98
CA ASN A 268 -0.82 -8.90 -24.80
C ASN A 268 -1.84 -8.13 -23.96
N PHE A 269 -2.27 -8.68 -22.83
CA PHE A 269 -3.13 -7.97 -21.87
C PHE A 269 -2.43 -6.71 -21.33
N SER A 270 -1.15 -6.80 -20.94
CA SER A 270 -0.40 -5.64 -20.44
C SER A 270 -0.33 -4.52 -21.48
N ILE A 271 -0.02 -4.85 -22.74
CA ILE A 271 0.09 -3.87 -23.83
C ILE A 271 -1.28 -3.26 -24.17
N LYS A 272 -2.32 -4.10 -24.32
CA LYS A 272 -3.69 -3.61 -24.57
C LYS A 272 -4.20 -2.72 -23.44
N SER A 273 -3.75 -2.97 -22.21
CA SER A 273 -4.10 -2.17 -21.03
C SER A 273 -3.19 -0.95 -20.82
N LYS A 274 -2.21 -0.72 -21.71
CA LYS A 274 -1.21 0.36 -21.62
C LYS A 274 -0.36 0.30 -20.35
N LEU A 275 -0.08 -0.92 -19.90
CA LEU A 275 0.74 -1.22 -18.72
C LEU A 275 2.09 -1.82 -19.11
N ARG A 276 3.08 -1.67 -18.23
CA ARG A 276 4.39 -2.32 -18.34
C ARG A 276 4.41 -3.56 -17.46
N MET A 277 4.60 -4.74 -18.07
CA MET A 277 4.68 -6.00 -17.32
C MET A 277 5.99 -6.12 -16.55
N ILE A 278 5.89 -6.48 -15.28
CA ILE A 278 6.97 -7.01 -14.44
C ILE A 278 6.64 -8.47 -14.18
N PHE A 279 7.59 -9.38 -14.39
CA PHE A 279 7.37 -10.81 -14.21
C PHE A 279 8.33 -11.39 -13.17
N ASP A 280 7.76 -12.08 -12.20
CA ASP A 280 8.48 -12.78 -11.14
C ASP A 280 8.86 -14.20 -11.54
N LEU A 281 10.15 -14.49 -11.46
CA LEU A 281 10.73 -15.78 -11.83
C LEU A 281 10.82 -16.69 -10.60
N ASN A 282 10.66 -17.99 -10.82
CA ASN A 282 10.75 -18.98 -9.76
C ASN A 282 12.18 -19.13 -9.24
N VAL A 283 12.40 -18.79 -7.97
CA VAL A 283 13.73 -18.86 -7.33
C VAL A 283 13.97 -20.20 -6.62
N LEU A 284 12.96 -21.07 -6.53
CA LEU A 284 13.03 -22.38 -5.86
C LEU A 284 13.46 -23.52 -6.78
N ILE A 285 13.73 -23.25 -8.06
CA ILE A 285 14.40 -24.21 -8.94
C ILE A 285 15.89 -24.21 -8.58
N ARG A 286 16.38 -25.30 -8.00
CA ARG A 286 17.70 -25.38 -7.36
C ARG A 286 18.51 -26.56 -7.86
N ASN A 287 19.81 -26.33 -8.00
CA ASN A 287 20.81 -27.38 -8.19
C ASN A 287 21.06 -28.13 -6.87
N ILE A 288 21.70 -29.29 -6.96
CA ILE A 288 22.06 -30.12 -5.79
C ILE A 288 22.93 -29.36 -4.78
N ASN A 289 23.77 -28.44 -5.26
CA ASN A 289 24.64 -27.61 -4.42
C ASN A 289 23.91 -26.39 -3.80
N GLY A 290 22.60 -26.23 -4.01
CA GLY A 290 21.79 -25.12 -3.50
C GLY A 290 21.82 -23.84 -4.34
N SER A 291 22.63 -23.77 -5.40
CA SER A 291 22.60 -22.61 -6.31
C SER A 291 21.31 -22.60 -7.12
N TRP A 292 20.86 -21.40 -7.53
CA TRP A 292 19.73 -21.27 -8.43
C TRP A 292 20.00 -21.94 -9.79
N ASP A 293 19.03 -22.71 -10.28
CA ASP A 293 19.02 -23.29 -11.62
C ASP A 293 18.25 -22.35 -12.55
N ASP A 294 18.98 -21.69 -13.45
CA ASP A 294 18.47 -20.66 -14.33
C ASP A 294 17.90 -21.21 -15.65
N ILE A 295 17.88 -22.53 -15.88
CA ILE A 295 17.44 -23.10 -17.16
C ILE A 295 15.99 -22.70 -17.48
N ASN A 296 15.08 -22.79 -16.50
CA ASN A 296 13.67 -22.42 -16.72
C ASN A 296 13.54 -20.91 -16.99
N ALA A 297 14.26 -20.08 -16.23
CA ALA A 297 14.30 -18.63 -16.40
C ALA A 297 14.86 -18.24 -17.78
N LYS A 298 15.95 -18.86 -18.21
CA LYS A 298 16.54 -18.67 -19.55
C LYS A 298 15.55 -18.97 -20.65
N ASN A 299 14.74 -20.03 -20.52
CA ASN A 299 13.71 -20.38 -21.50
C ASN A 299 12.65 -19.28 -21.64
N ILE A 300 12.07 -18.81 -20.52
CA ILE A 300 11.02 -17.78 -20.58
C ILE A 300 11.58 -16.41 -21.02
N ILE A 301 12.78 -16.04 -20.58
CA ILE A 301 13.44 -14.79 -20.98
C ILE A 301 13.79 -14.83 -22.48
N SER A 302 14.33 -15.95 -22.98
CA SER A 302 14.65 -16.11 -24.40
C SER A 302 13.39 -16.10 -25.26
N PHE A 303 12.32 -16.77 -24.82
CA PHE A 303 11.02 -16.72 -25.50
C PHE A 303 10.50 -15.27 -25.61
N ALA A 304 10.49 -14.54 -24.48
CA ALA A 304 10.06 -13.15 -24.43
C ALA A 304 10.89 -12.27 -25.38
N LYS A 305 12.22 -12.47 -25.39
CA LYS A 305 13.14 -11.72 -26.24
C LYS A 305 12.90 -11.98 -27.72
N ASN A 306 12.76 -13.24 -28.12
CA ASN A 306 12.50 -13.66 -29.50
C ASN A 306 11.17 -13.09 -30.02
N LYS A 307 10.21 -12.85 -29.13
CA LYS A 307 8.92 -12.21 -29.44
C LYS A 307 8.95 -10.67 -29.33
N ASN A 308 10.14 -10.07 -29.15
CA ASN A 308 10.33 -8.63 -28.94
C ASN A 308 9.53 -8.04 -27.77
N MET A 309 9.24 -8.86 -26.76
CA MET A 309 8.48 -8.42 -25.59
C MET A 309 9.36 -7.53 -24.72
N LYS A 310 8.84 -6.38 -24.33
CA LYS A 310 9.52 -5.48 -23.38
C LYS A 310 9.00 -5.73 -21.96
N ILE A 311 9.78 -6.44 -21.15
CA ILE A 311 9.41 -6.92 -19.80
C ILE A 311 10.48 -6.52 -18.79
N ASP A 312 10.07 -6.22 -17.56
CA ASP A 312 10.94 -6.05 -16.40
C ASP A 312 10.81 -7.28 -15.47
N TRP A 313 11.76 -7.49 -14.57
CA TRP A 313 11.92 -8.80 -13.92
C TRP A 313 12.04 -8.70 -12.39
N GLN A 314 11.61 -9.78 -11.74
CA GLN A 314 11.77 -10.10 -10.32
C GLN A 314 12.27 -11.56 -10.21
N LEU A 315 12.79 -11.92 -9.04
CA LEU A 315 13.23 -13.27 -8.76
C LEU A 315 12.88 -13.67 -7.32
N GLY A 316 11.81 -14.45 -7.19
CA GLY A 316 11.30 -14.97 -5.94
C GLY A 316 10.48 -13.96 -5.14
N ASN A 317 9.57 -14.49 -4.32
CA ASN A 317 8.61 -13.71 -3.57
C ASN A 317 8.70 -13.99 -2.06
N GLU A 318 8.98 -12.97 -1.26
CA GLU A 318 9.06 -13.07 0.22
C GLU A 318 10.05 -14.15 0.70
N PRO A 319 11.31 -14.11 0.24
CA PRO A 319 12.29 -15.17 0.48
C PRO A 319 12.61 -15.38 1.96
N ASN A 320 12.46 -14.34 2.78
CA ASN A 320 12.63 -14.44 4.23
C ASN A 320 11.51 -15.23 4.94
N SER A 321 10.45 -15.63 4.23
CA SER A 321 9.39 -16.52 4.73
C SER A 321 9.44 -17.93 4.11
N PHE A 322 10.40 -18.25 3.24
CA PHE A 322 10.43 -19.54 2.54
C PHE A 322 10.47 -20.77 3.46
N HIS A 323 11.12 -20.67 4.61
CA HIS A 323 11.13 -21.79 5.56
C HIS A 323 9.71 -22.11 6.06
N HIS A 324 8.90 -21.09 6.32
CA HIS A 324 7.53 -21.27 6.79
C HIS A 324 6.57 -21.70 5.68
N VAL A 325 6.81 -21.27 4.44
CA VAL A 325 5.90 -21.53 3.31
C VAL A 325 6.24 -22.83 2.57
N PHE A 326 7.53 -23.06 2.31
CA PHE A 326 8.03 -24.14 1.45
C PHE A 326 8.93 -25.14 2.18
N ASN A 327 9.24 -24.91 3.46
CA ASN A 327 10.25 -25.69 4.20
C ASN A 327 11.63 -25.69 3.52
N ILE A 328 11.98 -24.58 2.87
CA ILE A 328 13.27 -24.34 2.20
C ILE A 328 13.85 -23.05 2.76
N ASN A 329 15.16 -23.02 3.02
CA ASN A 329 15.84 -21.80 3.45
C ASN A 329 16.80 -21.31 2.36
N ILE A 330 16.66 -20.05 1.95
CA ILE A 330 17.59 -19.36 1.05
C ILE A 330 18.10 -18.14 1.80
N THR A 331 19.40 -18.10 2.08
CA THR A 331 20.01 -16.98 2.77
C THR A 331 20.02 -15.74 1.87
N ALA A 332 20.00 -14.54 2.48
CA ALA A 332 20.07 -13.29 1.74
C ALA A 332 21.34 -13.16 0.88
N ILE A 333 22.45 -13.78 1.32
CA ILE A 333 23.70 -13.84 0.56
C ILE A 333 23.53 -14.71 -0.69
N GLN A 334 22.96 -15.91 -0.55
CA GLN A 334 22.71 -16.78 -1.70
C GLN A 334 21.76 -16.11 -2.69
N LEU A 335 20.68 -15.50 -2.22
CA LEU A 335 19.75 -14.78 -3.08
C LEU A 335 20.44 -13.63 -3.83
N ALA A 336 21.34 -12.89 -3.18
CA ALA A 336 22.12 -11.84 -3.83
C ALA A 336 23.00 -12.38 -4.97
N TYR A 337 23.58 -13.57 -4.81
CA TYR A 337 24.29 -14.24 -5.90
C TYR A 337 23.34 -14.70 -7.02
N ASP A 338 22.15 -15.17 -6.68
CA ASP A 338 21.14 -15.58 -7.66
C ASP A 338 20.66 -14.37 -8.50
N TYR A 339 20.43 -13.21 -7.88
CA TYR A 339 20.11 -11.96 -8.59
C TYR A 339 21.26 -11.46 -9.47
N HIS A 340 22.51 -11.63 -9.03
CA HIS A 340 23.67 -11.29 -9.85
C HIS A 340 23.73 -12.17 -11.12
N GLN A 341 23.51 -13.48 -10.99
CA GLN A 341 23.42 -14.40 -12.11
C GLN A 341 22.27 -14.02 -13.06
N LEU A 342 21.09 -13.72 -12.53
CA LEU A 342 19.97 -13.24 -13.35
C LEU A 342 20.31 -11.94 -14.09
N ARG A 343 20.99 -10.98 -13.46
CA ARG A 343 21.43 -9.77 -14.15
C ARG A 343 22.37 -10.07 -15.32
N GLN A 344 23.30 -11.01 -15.16
CA GLN A 344 24.19 -11.44 -16.25
C GLN A 344 23.38 -12.06 -17.40
N LEU A 345 22.49 -13.00 -17.08
CA LEU A 345 21.60 -13.64 -18.05
C LEU A 345 20.74 -12.62 -18.83
N LEU A 346 20.14 -11.65 -18.12
CA LEU A 346 19.37 -10.57 -18.74
C LEU A 346 20.23 -9.73 -19.68
N ASN A 347 21.46 -9.40 -19.29
CA ASN A 347 22.37 -8.64 -20.15
C ASN A 347 22.72 -9.42 -21.42
N GLU A 348 23.06 -10.70 -21.29
CA GLU A 348 23.43 -11.59 -22.40
C GLU A 348 22.31 -11.76 -23.42
N ILE A 349 21.07 -11.95 -22.96
CA ILE A 349 19.90 -12.11 -23.85
C ILE A 349 19.45 -10.75 -24.45
N GLY A 350 19.95 -9.62 -23.93
CA GLY A 350 19.65 -8.29 -24.46
C GLY A 350 18.50 -7.57 -23.76
N TYR A 351 18.31 -7.83 -22.47
CA TYR A 351 17.48 -7.09 -21.51
C TYR A 351 18.31 -6.22 -20.56
N SER A 352 19.49 -5.77 -20.98
CA SER A 352 20.37 -4.92 -20.16
C SER A 352 19.75 -3.60 -19.69
N LYS A 353 18.72 -3.11 -20.40
CA LYS A 353 17.95 -1.91 -20.04
C LYS A 353 16.67 -2.21 -19.25
N SER A 354 16.30 -3.49 -19.07
CA SER A 354 15.14 -3.85 -18.26
C SER A 354 15.45 -3.68 -16.78
N LEU A 355 14.40 -3.29 -16.05
CA LEU A 355 14.48 -3.24 -14.60
C LEU A 355 14.57 -4.66 -14.05
N LEU A 356 15.43 -4.84 -13.05
CA LEU A 356 15.42 -5.97 -12.13
C LEU A 356 15.20 -5.38 -10.75
N VAL A 357 14.16 -5.82 -10.05
CA VAL A 357 13.80 -5.29 -8.72
C VAL A 357 13.72 -6.45 -7.73
N GLY A 358 14.09 -6.21 -6.48
CA GLY A 358 14.21 -7.23 -5.44
C GLY A 358 14.65 -6.62 -4.10
N PRO A 359 14.73 -7.37 -3.00
CA PRO A 359 14.55 -8.83 -2.90
C PRO A 359 13.13 -9.28 -2.50
N GLU A 360 12.11 -8.43 -2.65
CA GLU A 360 10.70 -8.76 -2.36
C GLU A 360 10.44 -9.22 -0.90
N VAL A 361 11.14 -8.63 0.08
CA VAL A 361 11.01 -9.04 1.50
C VAL A 361 9.66 -8.63 2.10
N ASN A 362 9.17 -9.41 3.07
CA ASN A 362 8.04 -9.04 3.93
C ASN A 362 8.52 -8.88 5.40
N HIS A 363 7.60 -8.85 6.37
CA HIS A 363 7.93 -8.75 7.81
C HIS A 363 8.81 -7.54 8.19
N VAL A 364 8.56 -6.41 7.54
CA VAL A 364 9.21 -5.12 7.84
C VAL A 364 8.51 -4.45 9.02
N GLY A 365 9.26 -3.92 9.97
CA GLY A 365 8.75 -3.25 11.17
C GLY A 365 8.19 -4.20 12.21
N ASP A 366 8.45 -5.51 12.08
CA ASP A 366 8.18 -6.52 13.08
C ASP A 366 9.24 -6.46 14.20
N THR A 367 8.94 -7.05 15.37
CA THR A 367 9.83 -6.99 16.55
C THR A 367 11.26 -7.43 16.25
N ASN A 368 11.41 -8.44 15.38
CA ASN A 368 12.69 -9.06 15.06
C ASN A 368 13.34 -8.47 13.80
N HIS A 369 12.70 -7.49 13.14
CA HIS A 369 13.21 -6.79 11.96
C HIS A 369 13.73 -7.75 10.85
N MET A 370 13.03 -8.86 10.63
CA MET A 370 13.51 -9.93 9.75
C MET A 370 13.66 -9.44 8.30
N GLY A 371 12.67 -8.70 7.80
CA GLY A 371 12.71 -8.14 6.45
C GLY A 371 13.87 -7.17 6.25
N GLU A 372 14.09 -6.28 7.23
CA GLU A 372 15.18 -5.31 7.21
C GLU A 372 16.55 -5.97 7.23
N HIS A 373 16.75 -6.97 8.11
CA HIS A 373 18.00 -7.72 8.18
C HIS A 373 18.28 -8.49 6.90
N TYR A 374 17.26 -9.10 6.30
CA TYR A 374 17.38 -9.81 5.04
C TYR A 374 17.74 -8.85 3.91
N ALA A 375 17.01 -7.75 3.74
CA ALA A 375 17.27 -6.74 2.71
C ALA A 375 18.66 -6.10 2.86
N LYS A 376 19.07 -5.73 4.07
CA LYS A 376 20.41 -5.19 4.35
C LYS A 376 21.51 -6.17 3.94
N THR A 377 21.35 -7.45 4.29
CA THR A 377 22.34 -8.49 4.00
C THR A 377 22.40 -8.76 2.49
N PHE A 378 21.25 -8.83 1.83
CA PHE A 378 21.15 -8.95 0.38
C PHE A 378 21.90 -7.80 -0.31
N LEU A 379 21.62 -6.55 0.08
CA LEU A 379 22.21 -5.36 -0.52
C LEU A 379 23.73 -5.28 -0.37
N LYS A 380 24.29 -5.78 0.73
CA LYS A 380 25.75 -5.86 0.88
C LYS A 380 26.42 -6.80 -0.13
N ASN A 381 25.66 -7.75 -0.69
CA ASN A 381 26.18 -8.83 -1.53
C ASN A 381 25.67 -8.79 -2.99
N ASP A 382 24.73 -7.90 -3.33
CA ASP A 382 23.98 -7.90 -4.61
C ASP A 382 24.79 -7.57 -5.87
N LYS A 383 26.02 -7.06 -5.70
CA LYS A 383 26.88 -6.53 -6.78
C LYS A 383 26.17 -5.54 -7.73
N ASN A 384 25.30 -4.68 -7.19
CA ASN A 384 24.50 -3.70 -7.93
C ASN A 384 23.63 -4.34 -9.04
N SER A 385 23.10 -5.54 -8.80
CA SER A 385 22.28 -6.27 -9.79
C SER A 385 20.89 -5.66 -9.97
N ILE A 386 20.33 -5.06 -8.91
CA ILE A 386 18.98 -4.50 -8.89
C ILE A 386 18.95 -2.99 -9.13
N ASN A 387 17.82 -2.51 -9.66
CA ASN A 387 17.54 -1.09 -9.89
C ASN A 387 16.81 -0.46 -8.69
N TYR A 388 16.00 -1.23 -7.99
CA TYR A 388 15.19 -0.77 -6.86
C TYR A 388 15.12 -1.85 -5.78
N VAL A 389 15.20 -1.41 -4.52
CA VAL A 389 14.91 -2.28 -3.38
C VAL A 389 13.42 -2.44 -3.23
N THR A 390 12.96 -3.67 -3.05
CA THR A 390 11.53 -3.95 -2.95
C THR A 390 11.18 -4.70 -1.68
N TRP A 391 9.99 -4.38 -1.17
CA TRP A 391 9.44 -4.99 0.03
C TRP A 391 7.91 -4.90 -0.02
N HIS A 392 7.27 -5.73 0.80
CA HIS A 392 5.83 -5.90 0.84
C HIS A 392 5.24 -5.33 2.12
N GLN A 393 4.00 -4.84 2.03
CA GLN A 393 3.34 -4.24 3.18
C GLN A 393 1.84 -4.52 3.20
N TYR A 394 1.37 -5.01 4.33
CA TYR A 394 -0.05 -5.16 4.68
C TYR A 394 -0.26 -4.63 6.10
N TYR A 395 -1.42 -4.03 6.38
CA TYR A 395 -1.71 -3.52 7.72
C TYR A 395 -2.24 -4.61 8.65
N PHE A 396 -3.05 -5.53 8.13
CA PHE A 396 -3.82 -6.48 8.96
C PHE A 396 -3.78 -7.91 8.46
N ASN A 397 -4.19 -8.83 9.33
CA ASN A 397 -4.62 -10.17 8.96
C ASN A 397 -6.03 -10.13 8.38
N GLY A 398 -6.23 -10.61 7.14
CA GLY A 398 -7.54 -10.61 6.49
C GLY A 398 -8.61 -11.44 7.23
N LYS A 399 -8.21 -12.45 8.01
CA LYS A 399 -9.14 -13.29 8.78
C LYS A 399 -9.63 -12.64 10.08
N GLU A 400 -8.91 -11.65 10.59
CA GLU A 400 -9.14 -11.09 11.93
C GLU A 400 -9.55 -9.61 11.91
N ALA A 401 -9.22 -8.89 10.84
CA ALA A 401 -9.47 -7.46 10.74
C ALA A 401 -10.95 -7.11 10.87
N GLN A 402 -11.22 -6.04 11.60
CA GLN A 402 -12.55 -5.49 11.86
C GLN A 402 -12.69 -4.09 11.29
N LEU A 403 -13.93 -3.61 11.15
CA LEU A 403 -14.21 -2.27 10.64
C LEU A 403 -13.46 -1.17 11.40
N ILE A 404 -13.35 -1.30 12.72
CA ILE A 404 -12.69 -0.30 13.58
C ILE A 404 -11.20 -0.17 13.24
N ASP A 405 -10.55 -1.24 12.79
CA ASP A 405 -9.12 -1.22 12.45
C ASP A 405 -8.83 -0.31 11.25
N PHE A 406 -9.77 -0.23 10.30
CA PHE A 406 -9.63 0.57 9.09
C PHE A 406 -9.82 2.08 9.32
N ILE A 407 -10.31 2.48 10.49
CA ILE A 407 -10.47 3.89 10.88
C ILE A 407 -9.66 4.26 12.12
N ASN A 408 -8.95 3.31 12.71
CA ASN A 408 -8.09 3.54 13.86
C ASN A 408 -6.79 4.21 13.41
N ILE A 409 -6.58 5.46 13.84
CA ILE A 409 -5.46 6.29 13.42
C ILE A 409 -4.09 5.67 13.74
N SER A 410 -3.98 4.86 14.80
CA SER A 410 -2.72 4.20 15.16
C SER A 410 -2.22 3.26 14.05
N ASN A 411 -3.14 2.65 13.29
CA ASN A 411 -2.80 1.74 12.20
C ASN A 411 -2.19 2.46 10.99
N PHE A 412 -2.62 3.70 10.74
CA PHE A 412 -2.04 4.56 9.68
C PHE A 412 -0.60 4.95 9.99
N ASN A 413 -0.21 4.96 11.27
CA ASN A 413 1.15 5.29 11.71
C ASN A 413 2.12 4.10 11.64
N TYR A 414 1.67 2.92 11.21
CA TYR A 414 2.53 1.76 11.01
C TYR A 414 3.40 1.88 9.76
N LEU A 415 2.81 2.26 8.62
CA LEU A 415 3.54 2.46 7.36
C LEU A 415 4.71 3.46 7.49
N PRO A 416 4.53 4.64 8.13
CA PRO A 416 5.63 5.55 8.45
C PRO A 416 6.83 4.90 9.14
N LYS A 417 6.58 4.05 10.14
CA LYS A 417 7.64 3.35 10.87
C LYS A 417 8.34 2.33 9.99
N GLN A 418 7.59 1.56 9.20
CA GLN A 418 8.13 0.56 8.28
C GLN A 418 9.02 1.18 7.19
N ILE A 419 8.55 2.27 6.57
CA ILE A 419 9.33 3.01 5.57
C ILE A 419 10.65 3.52 6.18
N LYS A 420 10.59 4.11 7.38
CA LYS A 420 11.78 4.60 8.07
C LYS A 420 12.76 3.45 8.38
N SER A 421 12.26 2.33 8.90
CA SER A 421 13.06 1.14 9.20
C SER A 421 13.79 0.60 7.96
N MET A 422 13.09 0.53 6.82
CA MET A 422 13.71 0.13 5.54
C MET A 422 14.72 1.15 5.03
N GLN A 423 14.48 2.45 5.18
CA GLN A 423 15.47 3.48 4.85
C GLN A 423 16.76 3.30 5.65
N GLU A 424 16.64 3.04 6.95
CA GLU A 424 17.78 2.79 7.85
C GLU A 424 18.50 1.48 7.48
N ALA A 425 17.76 0.42 7.12
CA ALA A 425 18.33 -0.83 6.62
C ALA A 425 19.13 -0.63 5.32
N ILE A 426 18.57 0.09 4.35
CA ILE A 426 19.25 0.44 3.08
C ILE A 426 20.50 1.29 3.37
N GLN A 427 20.37 2.35 4.16
CA GLN A 427 21.50 3.23 4.50
C GLN A 427 22.63 2.45 5.20
N SER A 428 22.29 1.56 6.13
CA SER A 428 23.27 0.74 6.86
C SER A 428 23.87 -0.40 6.02
N SER A 429 23.34 -0.66 4.83
CA SER A 429 23.99 -1.54 3.84
C SER A 429 25.14 -0.83 3.08
N GLY A 430 25.19 0.50 3.13
CA GLY A 430 26.15 1.32 2.38
C GLY A 430 25.73 1.63 0.94
N LYS A 431 24.52 1.21 0.53
CA LYS A 431 23.98 1.48 -0.81
C LYS A 431 23.12 2.75 -0.83
N ILE A 432 23.17 3.47 -1.94
CA ILE A 432 22.23 4.54 -2.27
C ILE A 432 21.34 4.01 -3.38
N ILE A 433 20.17 3.50 -3.02
CA ILE A 433 19.24 2.88 -3.96
C ILE A 433 17.79 3.24 -3.57
N PRO A 434 16.97 3.71 -4.51
CA PRO A 434 15.55 3.96 -4.26
C PRO A 434 14.79 2.66 -3.98
N MET A 435 13.67 2.77 -3.27
CA MET A 435 12.83 1.62 -2.94
C MET A 435 11.40 1.73 -3.47
N TRP A 436 10.78 0.57 -3.67
CA TRP A 436 9.38 0.40 -4.05
C TRP A 436 8.64 -0.40 -2.98
N LEU A 437 7.33 -0.16 -2.87
CA LEU A 437 6.39 -1.17 -2.39
C LEU A 437 5.96 -2.01 -3.60
N SER A 438 6.55 -3.18 -3.79
CA SER A 438 6.29 -4.04 -4.97
C SER A 438 5.06 -4.93 -4.82
N GLU A 439 4.54 -5.08 -3.59
CA GLU A 439 3.26 -5.72 -3.32
C GLU A 439 2.67 -5.12 -2.04
N THR A 440 1.46 -4.57 -2.11
CA THR A 440 0.88 -3.96 -0.92
C THR A 440 -0.65 -3.86 -0.96
N SER A 441 -1.29 -4.00 0.19
CA SER A 441 -2.74 -3.85 0.32
C SER A 441 -3.19 -3.49 1.74
N THR A 442 -4.48 -3.61 2.02
CA THR A 442 -5.06 -3.42 3.35
C THR A 442 -4.68 -4.58 4.29
N ALA A 443 -4.94 -5.82 3.89
CA ALA A 443 -4.75 -7.00 4.71
C ALA A 443 -4.22 -8.18 3.90
N TYR A 444 -3.33 -8.98 4.50
CA TYR A 444 -2.80 -10.20 3.89
C TYR A 444 -3.85 -11.33 3.91
N GLY A 445 -3.53 -12.49 3.33
CA GLY A 445 -4.45 -13.63 3.27
C GLY A 445 -5.63 -13.39 2.31
N GLY A 446 -5.38 -12.69 1.20
CA GLY A 446 -6.38 -12.36 0.21
C GLY A 446 -7.28 -11.16 0.57
N GLY A 447 -6.99 -10.45 1.67
CA GLY A 447 -7.75 -9.29 2.12
C GLY A 447 -8.92 -9.64 3.03
N ALA A 448 -9.33 -8.67 3.86
CA ALA A 448 -10.43 -8.81 4.79
C ALA A 448 -11.79 -8.80 4.06
N PRO A 449 -12.60 -9.88 4.17
CA PRO A 449 -13.93 -9.96 3.56
C PRO A 449 -14.81 -8.78 3.97
N GLU A 450 -15.61 -8.25 3.03
CA GLU A 450 -16.57 -7.17 3.30
C GLU A 450 -15.97 -5.89 3.89
N LEU A 451 -14.64 -5.73 3.79
CA LEU A 451 -13.89 -4.56 4.26
C LEU A 451 -12.89 -4.09 3.18
N SER A 452 -12.04 -4.98 2.68
CA SER A 452 -10.94 -4.63 1.76
C SER A 452 -11.38 -4.25 0.35
N ASN A 453 -12.61 -4.58 -0.03
CA ASN A 453 -13.28 -4.21 -1.27
C ASN A 453 -14.42 -3.20 -1.04
N ARG A 454 -14.44 -2.55 0.12
CA ARG A 454 -15.46 -1.55 0.50
C ARG A 454 -14.85 -0.15 0.62
N PHE A 455 -15.70 0.85 0.75
CA PHE A 455 -15.32 2.25 0.82
C PHE A 455 -14.28 2.53 1.92
N VAL A 456 -14.38 1.85 3.07
CA VAL A 456 -13.45 2.00 4.19
C VAL A 456 -11.99 1.63 3.85
N ALA A 457 -11.76 0.72 2.89
CA ALA A 457 -10.41 0.37 2.44
C ALA A 457 -9.67 1.55 1.81
N GLY A 458 -10.44 2.46 1.16
CA GLY A 458 -9.90 3.60 0.45
C GLY A 458 -9.14 4.57 1.33
N PHE A 459 -9.42 4.61 2.65
CA PHE A 459 -8.67 5.45 3.57
C PHE A 459 -7.20 5.03 3.66
N LEU A 460 -6.95 3.75 3.97
CA LEU A 460 -5.60 3.21 4.03
C LEU A 460 -4.91 3.27 2.67
N TRP A 461 -5.66 3.06 1.59
CA TRP A 461 -5.10 3.12 0.25
C TRP A 461 -4.63 4.53 -0.15
N LEU A 462 -5.48 5.55 0.05
CA LEU A 462 -5.13 6.92 -0.31
C LEU A 462 -4.04 7.50 0.60
N ASP A 463 -4.06 7.17 1.90
CA ASP A 463 -2.99 7.55 2.83
C ASP A 463 -1.66 6.92 2.44
N LYS A 464 -1.67 5.64 2.09
CA LYS A 464 -0.47 4.91 1.64
C LYS A 464 0.16 5.57 0.42
N LEU A 465 -0.64 5.94 -0.58
CA LEU A 465 -0.14 6.66 -1.76
C LEU A 465 0.47 8.01 -1.40
N GLY A 466 -0.23 8.78 -0.56
CA GLY A 466 0.24 10.08 -0.08
C GLY A 466 1.55 10.01 0.68
N TYR A 467 1.60 9.17 1.72
CA TYR A 467 2.76 9.06 2.59
C TYR A 467 3.97 8.46 1.87
N SER A 468 3.74 7.45 1.01
CA SER A 468 4.80 6.84 0.20
C SER A 468 5.43 7.86 -0.75
N ALA A 469 4.62 8.69 -1.41
CA ALA A 469 5.14 9.74 -2.28
C ALA A 469 5.92 10.81 -1.49
N SER A 470 5.41 11.25 -0.33
CA SER A 470 6.07 12.26 0.51
C SER A 470 7.38 11.80 1.13
N THR A 471 7.66 10.49 1.14
CA THR A 471 8.91 9.90 1.65
C THR A 471 9.83 9.40 0.54
N GLY A 472 9.47 9.63 -0.72
CA GLY A 472 10.33 9.37 -1.87
C GLY A 472 10.31 7.93 -2.38
N LEU A 473 9.31 7.12 -2.00
CA LEU A 473 9.12 5.81 -2.66
C LEU A 473 8.84 6.05 -4.14
N ASN A 474 9.49 5.26 -4.99
CA ASN A 474 9.40 5.51 -6.44
C ASN A 474 8.16 4.86 -7.07
N THR A 475 7.70 3.71 -6.56
CA THR A 475 6.51 2.97 -7.04
C THR A 475 5.81 2.24 -5.89
N VAL A 476 4.48 2.12 -5.98
CA VAL A 476 3.58 1.42 -5.07
C VAL A 476 2.66 0.51 -5.90
N ILE A 477 2.78 -0.80 -5.73
CA ILE A 477 2.06 -1.82 -6.49
C ILE A 477 0.93 -2.41 -5.64
N ARG A 478 -0.31 -2.06 -5.97
CA ARG A 478 -1.51 -2.55 -5.29
C ARG A 478 -1.74 -4.03 -5.56
N GLN A 479 -1.72 -4.83 -4.50
CA GLN A 479 -2.30 -6.17 -4.51
C GLN A 479 -3.82 -6.06 -4.22
N SER A 480 -4.72 -6.40 -5.13
CA SER A 480 -4.49 -6.83 -6.52
C SER A 480 -5.39 -6.05 -7.48
N LEU A 481 -5.06 -6.11 -8.77
CA LEU A 481 -5.94 -5.66 -9.84
C LEU A 481 -7.23 -6.48 -9.89
N PHE A 482 -7.10 -7.80 -9.72
CA PHE A 482 -8.17 -8.80 -9.80
C PHE A 482 -7.84 -9.98 -8.88
N GLY A 483 -8.87 -10.59 -8.28
CA GLY A 483 -8.73 -11.73 -7.35
C GLY A 483 -8.52 -11.32 -5.89
N GLY A 484 -9.12 -12.04 -4.95
CA GLY A 484 -9.12 -11.69 -3.53
C GLY A 484 -10.12 -10.59 -3.12
N ASN A 485 -10.31 -10.43 -1.82
CA ASN A 485 -11.20 -9.44 -1.22
C ASN A 485 -10.65 -8.01 -1.29
N TYR A 486 -9.39 -7.82 -1.63
CA TYR A 486 -8.78 -6.50 -1.83
C TYR A 486 -8.76 -6.02 -3.28
N ALA A 487 -9.36 -6.79 -4.20
CA ALA A 487 -9.24 -6.56 -5.63
C ALA A 487 -9.80 -5.18 -6.04
N MET A 488 -9.13 -4.51 -6.97
CA MET A 488 -9.66 -3.29 -7.58
C MET A 488 -10.93 -3.58 -8.39
N ILE A 489 -10.96 -4.70 -9.11
CA ILE A 489 -12.09 -5.12 -9.94
C ILE A 489 -12.63 -6.45 -9.40
N GLY A 490 -13.92 -6.49 -9.08
CA GLY A 490 -14.57 -7.70 -8.60
C GLY A 490 -14.75 -8.76 -9.69
N PRO A 491 -15.06 -10.02 -9.31
CA PRO A 491 -15.31 -11.11 -10.28
C PRO A 491 -16.52 -10.83 -11.18
N ASP A 492 -17.42 -9.95 -10.75
CA ASP A 492 -18.56 -9.40 -11.49
C ASP A 492 -18.15 -8.37 -12.57
N LEU A 493 -16.85 -8.08 -12.70
CA LEU A 493 -16.30 -7.00 -13.52
C LEU A 493 -16.93 -5.65 -13.16
N ILE A 494 -17.21 -5.44 -11.89
CA ILE A 494 -17.63 -4.15 -11.32
C ILE A 494 -16.45 -3.59 -10.50
N PRO A 495 -16.04 -2.34 -10.74
CA PRO A 495 -14.98 -1.71 -9.96
C PRO A 495 -15.39 -1.56 -8.50
N ASN A 496 -14.51 -1.95 -7.59
CA ASN A 496 -14.64 -1.66 -6.16
C ASN A 496 -14.24 -0.20 -5.87
N PRO A 497 -14.59 0.35 -4.69
CA PRO A 497 -14.30 1.75 -4.34
C PRO A 497 -12.85 2.19 -4.59
N ASP A 498 -11.86 1.36 -4.27
CA ASP A 498 -10.45 1.70 -4.45
C ASP A 498 -10.04 1.87 -5.92
N TRP A 499 -10.76 1.25 -6.86
CA TRP A 499 -10.57 1.49 -8.29
C TRP A 499 -10.95 2.93 -8.64
N TRP A 500 -12.10 3.42 -8.15
CA TRP A 500 -12.53 4.81 -8.36
C TRP A 500 -11.55 5.81 -7.75
N VAL A 501 -11.09 5.55 -6.52
CA VAL A 501 -10.06 6.36 -5.85
C VAL A 501 -8.80 6.43 -6.71
N SER A 502 -8.38 5.30 -7.29
CA SER A 502 -7.17 5.21 -8.11
C SER A 502 -7.32 5.90 -9.48
N VAL A 503 -8.50 5.83 -10.10
CA VAL A 503 -8.79 6.56 -11.35
C VAL A 503 -8.73 8.07 -11.11
N ILE A 504 -9.36 8.54 -10.02
CA ILE A 504 -9.34 9.96 -9.65
C ILE A 504 -7.91 10.42 -9.33
N TYR A 505 -7.14 9.59 -8.62
CA TYR A 505 -5.71 9.84 -8.37
C TYR A 505 -4.94 9.97 -9.69
N LYS A 506 -5.09 9.03 -10.63
CA LYS A 506 -4.46 9.06 -11.96
C LYS A 506 -4.89 10.25 -12.83
N GLN A 507 -6.04 10.84 -12.53
CA GLN A 507 -6.52 12.04 -13.22
C GLN A 507 -5.89 13.31 -12.64
N PHE A 508 -5.81 13.45 -11.32
CA PHE A 508 -5.45 14.74 -10.70
C PHE A 508 -4.06 14.82 -10.08
N VAL A 509 -3.38 13.70 -9.84
CA VAL A 509 -2.09 13.66 -9.13
C VAL A 509 -0.97 13.32 -10.11
N SER A 510 0.02 14.21 -10.24
CA SER A 510 1.21 13.99 -11.07
C SER A 510 2.36 13.33 -10.28
N GLU A 511 3.47 13.07 -10.95
CA GLU A 511 4.71 12.58 -10.36
C GLU A 511 5.46 13.61 -9.50
N LYS A 512 5.07 14.89 -9.55
CA LYS A 512 5.77 16.01 -8.91
C LYS A 512 5.22 16.26 -7.50
N VAL A 513 5.94 15.80 -6.48
CA VAL A 513 5.53 15.87 -5.07
C VAL A 513 5.85 17.24 -4.48
N LEU A 514 4.88 17.86 -3.82
CA LEU A 514 5.02 19.15 -3.13
C LEU A 514 5.01 18.95 -1.61
N GLU A 515 5.68 19.83 -0.90
CA GLU A 515 5.68 19.81 0.56
C GLU A 515 4.46 20.58 1.12
N LEU A 516 3.61 19.85 1.83
CA LEU A 516 2.46 20.38 2.56
C LEU A 516 2.69 20.13 4.06
N SER A 517 2.68 21.20 4.85
CA SER A 517 2.83 21.13 6.30
C SER A 517 1.53 21.52 6.98
N SER A 518 1.22 20.96 8.16
CA SER A 518 0.02 21.33 8.92
C SER A 518 0.30 21.39 10.41
N THR A 519 -0.58 22.06 11.15
CA THR A 519 -0.70 21.89 12.60
C THR A 519 -1.32 20.52 12.88
N SER A 520 -0.61 19.64 13.58
CA SER A 520 -0.95 18.21 13.73
C SER A 520 -2.42 17.98 14.10
N PHE A 521 -3.15 17.31 13.23
CA PHE A 521 -4.46 16.74 13.51
C PHE A 521 -4.53 15.37 12.86
N ASP A 522 -4.25 14.33 13.64
CA ASP A 522 -3.93 13.01 13.08
C ASP A 522 -5.07 12.42 12.24
N TYR A 523 -6.32 12.75 12.55
CA TYR A 523 -7.50 12.31 11.79
C TYR A 523 -7.64 12.97 10.41
N LEU A 524 -6.87 14.02 10.12
CA LEU A 524 -6.86 14.69 8.83
C LEU A 524 -5.44 14.65 8.23
N ARG A 525 -5.29 13.88 7.17
CA ARG A 525 -3.99 13.61 6.54
C ARG A 525 -4.08 14.03 5.09
N LEU A 526 -3.35 15.08 4.72
CA LEU A 526 -3.37 15.66 3.37
C LEU A 526 -1.96 15.74 2.79
N TYR A 527 -1.87 15.56 1.49
CA TYR A 527 -0.66 15.51 0.67
C TYR A 527 -0.85 16.42 -0.54
N ALA A 528 0.24 16.92 -1.13
CA ALA A 528 0.18 17.86 -2.24
C ALA A 528 1.10 17.44 -3.38
N HIS A 529 0.61 17.54 -4.61
CA HIS A 529 1.36 17.33 -5.84
C HIS A 529 1.00 18.42 -6.85
N CYS A 530 1.82 18.59 -7.89
CA CYS A 530 1.36 19.30 -9.08
C CYS A 530 0.22 18.52 -9.76
N THR A 531 -0.66 19.21 -10.47
CA THR A 531 -1.71 18.57 -11.29
C THR A 531 -1.16 18.22 -12.67
N PRO A 532 -1.45 17.03 -13.23
CA PRO A 532 -1.06 16.65 -14.59
C PRO A 532 -1.57 17.63 -15.65
N GLU A 533 -0.77 17.90 -16.68
CA GLU A 533 -1.10 18.85 -17.75
C GLU A 533 -2.44 18.55 -18.44
N LYS A 534 -2.75 17.27 -18.64
CA LYS A 534 -4.03 16.80 -19.22
C LYS A 534 -5.27 17.24 -18.44
N SER A 535 -5.08 17.68 -17.19
CA SER A 535 -6.15 18.10 -16.28
C SER A 535 -6.14 19.61 -16.02
N TRP A 536 -5.26 20.36 -16.70
CA TRP A 536 -5.29 21.82 -16.66
C TRP A 536 -6.49 22.35 -17.44
N ILE A 537 -7.11 23.40 -16.91
CA ILE A 537 -8.19 24.13 -17.58
C ILE A 537 -7.57 25.36 -18.25
N ASP A 538 -7.86 25.60 -19.53
CA ASP A 538 -7.33 26.73 -20.30
C ASP A 538 -5.79 26.86 -20.27
N LYS A 539 -5.08 25.73 -20.20
CA LYS A 539 -3.60 25.64 -20.07
C LYS A 539 -3.02 26.36 -18.84
N ILE A 540 -3.86 26.63 -17.84
CA ILE A 540 -3.43 27.24 -16.59
C ILE A 540 -3.07 26.11 -15.60
N VAL A 541 -1.86 26.22 -15.04
CA VAL A 541 -1.31 25.27 -14.08
C VAL A 541 -2.19 25.16 -12.84
N ALA A 542 -2.25 23.95 -12.30
CA ALA A 542 -2.95 23.64 -11.07
C ALA A 542 -2.09 22.78 -10.14
N ILE A 543 -2.45 22.79 -8.87
CA ILE A 543 -1.95 21.84 -7.88
C ILE A 543 -3.10 21.01 -7.34
N THR A 544 -2.78 19.81 -6.85
CA THR A 544 -3.76 18.91 -6.25
C THR A 544 -3.34 18.56 -4.84
N ILE A 545 -4.24 18.87 -3.90
CA ILE A 545 -4.15 18.43 -2.51
C ILE A 545 -5.14 17.30 -2.32
N TYR A 546 -4.72 16.20 -1.72
CA TYR A 546 -5.57 15.04 -1.52
C TYR A 546 -5.27 14.33 -0.22
N GLY A 547 -6.19 13.49 0.23
CA GLY A 547 -5.99 12.70 1.44
C GLY A 547 -7.31 12.35 2.10
N ILE A 548 -7.32 12.24 3.42
CA ILE A 548 -8.43 11.66 4.17
C ILE A 548 -8.84 12.51 5.37
N ASN A 549 -10.15 12.59 5.61
CA ASN A 549 -10.73 12.98 6.89
C ASN A 549 -11.35 11.74 7.55
N LEU A 550 -10.69 11.18 8.55
CA LEU A 550 -11.16 10.07 9.37
C LEU A 550 -12.02 10.51 10.55
N TYR A 551 -12.21 11.82 10.73
CA TYR A 551 -12.99 12.31 11.84
C TYR A 551 -14.49 12.10 11.60
N LYS A 552 -15.23 11.87 12.70
CA LYS A 552 -16.68 11.65 12.67
C LYS A 552 -17.50 12.90 12.35
N TYR A 553 -16.88 14.08 12.34
CA TYR A 553 -17.50 15.34 11.95
C TYR A 553 -16.82 15.93 10.73
N SER A 554 -17.54 16.83 10.04
CA SER A 554 -16.94 17.65 8.99
C SER A 554 -15.87 18.56 9.57
N VAL A 555 -14.82 18.80 8.80
CA VAL A 555 -13.68 19.60 9.22
C VAL A 555 -13.48 20.75 8.24
N ASN A 556 -13.25 21.95 8.76
CA ASN A 556 -12.95 23.12 7.95
C ASN A 556 -11.44 23.28 7.78
N VAL A 557 -10.99 23.51 6.55
CA VAL A 557 -9.57 23.69 6.24
C VAL A 557 -9.32 24.95 5.44
N THR A 558 -8.15 25.55 5.65
CA THR A 558 -7.61 26.62 4.81
C THR A 558 -6.24 26.22 4.29
N ILE A 559 -5.97 26.53 3.02
CA ILE A 559 -4.69 26.29 2.38
C ILE A 559 -3.97 27.62 2.25
N GLN A 560 -2.85 27.77 2.96
CA GLN A 560 -2.00 28.95 2.96
C GLN A 560 -0.67 28.66 2.26
N GLY A 561 0.13 29.72 2.05
CA GLY A 561 1.44 29.61 1.42
C GLY A 561 1.40 29.62 -0.12
N ILE A 562 0.25 29.88 -0.74
CA ILE A 562 0.13 30.13 -2.18
C ILE A 562 0.26 31.64 -2.42
N PRO A 563 1.35 32.12 -3.05
CA PRO A 563 1.69 33.54 -3.05
C PRO A 563 0.91 34.34 -4.08
N ILE A 564 0.57 33.72 -5.22
CA ILE A 564 -0.06 34.38 -6.36
C ILE A 564 -1.15 33.46 -6.89
N PHE A 565 -2.35 34.02 -6.99
CA PHE A 565 -3.47 33.42 -7.68
C PHE A 565 -3.71 34.17 -8.99
N HIS A 566 -3.98 33.42 -10.05
CA HIS A 566 -4.52 33.99 -11.28
C HIS A 566 -5.89 34.64 -10.98
N LYS A 567 -6.27 35.68 -11.73
CA LYS A 567 -7.52 36.44 -11.52
C LYS A 567 -8.78 35.57 -11.52
N ASN A 568 -8.74 34.46 -12.26
CA ASN A 568 -9.83 33.48 -12.37
C ASN A 568 -9.54 32.18 -11.59
N SER A 569 -8.69 32.23 -10.55
CA SER A 569 -8.38 31.04 -9.75
C SER A 569 -9.65 30.44 -9.13
N LYS A 570 -9.80 29.13 -9.24
CA LYS A 570 -10.90 28.39 -8.64
C LYS A 570 -10.37 27.19 -7.88
N VAL A 571 -11.08 26.82 -6.84
CA VAL A 571 -10.84 25.58 -6.10
C VAL A 571 -11.93 24.59 -6.46
N PHE A 572 -11.52 23.42 -6.97
CA PHE A 572 -12.41 22.33 -7.33
C PHE A 572 -12.30 21.22 -6.28
N LEU A 573 -13.33 21.09 -5.45
CA LEU A 573 -13.41 20.08 -4.41
C LEU A 573 -14.15 18.84 -4.92
N TYR A 574 -13.51 17.68 -4.76
CA TYR A 574 -14.06 16.35 -4.98
C TYR A 574 -13.99 15.58 -3.67
N ALA A 575 -15.10 15.54 -2.94
CA ALA A 575 -15.23 14.77 -1.73
C ALA A 575 -15.86 13.41 -2.04
N LEU A 576 -15.10 12.35 -1.80
CA LEU A 576 -15.56 10.98 -1.91
C LEU A 576 -16.12 10.51 -0.57
N THR A 577 -17.37 10.07 -0.59
CA THR A 577 -18.12 9.65 0.60
C THR A 577 -18.91 8.38 0.34
N SER A 578 -19.45 7.79 1.40
CA SER A 578 -20.41 6.71 1.31
C SER A 578 -21.45 6.84 2.42
N ASN A 579 -22.65 6.30 2.20
CA ASN A 579 -23.67 6.20 3.24
C ASN A 579 -23.27 5.21 4.35
N ASN A 580 -22.44 4.22 4.00
CA ASN A 580 -21.94 3.20 4.92
C ASN A 580 -20.47 2.91 4.56
N LEU A 581 -19.59 2.85 5.57
CA LEU A 581 -18.18 2.54 5.41
C LEU A 581 -17.93 1.18 4.72
N GLN A 582 -18.82 0.21 4.94
CA GLN A 582 -18.76 -1.13 4.32
C GLN A 582 -19.50 -1.21 2.97
N SER A 583 -19.83 -0.09 2.34
CA SER A 583 -20.48 -0.06 1.02
C SER A 583 -19.49 -0.36 -0.11
N ARG A 584 -19.96 -1.02 -1.18
CA ARG A 584 -19.27 -1.06 -2.49
C ARG A 584 -19.57 0.19 -3.34
N ASP A 585 -20.64 0.92 -3.02
CA ASP A 585 -20.94 2.19 -3.67
C ASP A 585 -20.10 3.31 -3.04
N ILE A 586 -19.50 4.12 -3.90
CA ILE A 586 -18.78 5.34 -3.56
C ILE A 586 -19.46 6.52 -4.25
N LYS A 587 -19.55 7.65 -3.56
CA LYS A 587 -20.13 8.89 -4.07
C LYS A 587 -19.04 9.92 -4.28
N ILE A 588 -19.21 10.78 -5.27
CA ILE A 588 -18.45 12.02 -5.42
C ILE A 588 -19.42 13.19 -5.25
N ASN A 589 -19.15 14.06 -4.27
CA ASN A 589 -19.98 15.23 -3.97
C ASN A 589 -21.50 14.89 -3.88
N GLY A 590 -21.82 13.78 -3.22
CA GLY A 590 -23.20 13.31 -3.00
C GLY A 590 -23.79 12.42 -4.11
N LYS A 591 -23.16 12.29 -5.28
CA LYS A 591 -23.63 11.46 -6.39
C LYS A 591 -22.88 10.14 -6.48
N VAL A 592 -23.60 9.01 -6.57
CA VAL A 592 -22.99 7.69 -6.70
C VAL A 592 -22.21 7.59 -8.01
N LEU A 593 -20.96 7.16 -7.94
CA LEU A 593 -20.13 6.88 -9.10
C LEU A 593 -20.55 5.56 -9.73
N LYS A 594 -20.91 5.62 -11.02
CA LYS A 594 -21.16 4.47 -11.87
C LYS A 594 -20.58 4.74 -13.24
N LEU A 595 -20.07 3.69 -13.88
CA LEU A 595 -19.71 3.77 -15.29
C LEU A 595 -20.98 3.99 -16.12
N GLN A 596 -20.82 4.69 -17.23
CA GLN A 596 -21.86 4.83 -18.22
C GLN A 596 -22.13 3.46 -18.88
N SER A 597 -23.26 3.32 -19.59
CA SER A 597 -23.66 2.06 -20.23
C SER A 597 -22.64 1.55 -21.26
N ASN A 598 -21.89 2.45 -21.89
CA ASN A 598 -20.79 2.16 -22.81
C ASN A 598 -19.46 1.82 -22.10
N GLY A 599 -19.43 1.80 -20.77
CA GLY A 599 -18.25 1.55 -19.95
C GLY A 599 -17.35 2.77 -19.72
N SER A 600 -17.74 3.97 -20.17
CA SER A 600 -16.93 5.17 -19.95
C SER A 600 -17.09 5.75 -18.55
N LEU A 601 -16.06 6.47 -18.08
CA LEU A 601 -16.13 7.22 -16.82
C LEU A 601 -17.28 8.25 -16.86
N PRO A 602 -17.98 8.48 -15.74
CA PRO A 602 -18.85 9.63 -15.60
C PRO A 602 -18.01 10.92 -15.51
N LEU A 603 -18.63 12.07 -15.79
CA LEU A 603 -18.00 13.35 -15.48
C LEU A 603 -17.88 13.48 -13.95
N PHE A 604 -16.65 13.67 -13.46
CA PHE A 604 -16.43 14.02 -12.05
C PHE A 604 -16.81 15.48 -11.85
N GLN A 605 -17.95 15.72 -11.20
CA GLN A 605 -18.47 17.06 -10.97
C GLN A 605 -17.90 17.63 -9.66
N PRO A 606 -17.10 18.71 -9.70
CA PRO A 606 -16.57 19.34 -8.51
C PRO A 606 -17.61 20.23 -7.83
N ILE A 607 -17.39 20.49 -6.53
CA ILE A 607 -17.89 21.70 -5.87
C ILE A 607 -16.88 22.81 -6.17
N ILE A 608 -17.33 23.91 -6.77
CA ILE A 608 -16.49 25.03 -7.15
C ILE A 608 -16.52 26.06 -6.02
N LEU A 609 -15.35 26.45 -5.55
CA LEU A 609 -15.16 27.43 -4.47
C LEU A 609 -14.24 28.55 -4.95
N GLU A 610 -14.38 29.74 -4.35
CA GLU A 610 -13.39 30.81 -4.50
C GLU A 610 -12.11 30.47 -3.72
N SER A 611 -10.96 31.01 -4.15
CA SER A 611 -9.66 30.72 -3.51
C SER A 611 -9.54 31.16 -2.06
N THR A 612 -10.36 32.14 -1.64
CA THR A 612 -10.42 32.65 -0.25
C THR A 612 -11.49 31.97 0.59
N GLN A 613 -12.33 31.11 0.00
CA GLN A 613 -13.43 30.46 0.69
C GLN A 613 -12.92 29.32 1.58
N LEU A 614 -13.54 29.18 2.75
CA LEU A 614 -13.28 28.07 3.66
C LEU A 614 -13.70 26.74 2.99
N ILE A 615 -12.82 25.74 3.05
CA ILE A 615 -13.09 24.42 2.45
C ILE A 615 -13.60 23.49 3.55
N THR A 616 -14.85 23.03 3.44
CA THR A 616 -15.44 22.05 4.37
C THR A 616 -15.27 20.63 3.82
N LEU A 617 -14.56 19.79 4.57
CA LEU A 617 -14.33 18.38 4.27
C LEU A 617 -15.35 17.53 5.03
N PRO A 618 -16.17 16.69 4.36
CA PRO A 618 -17.13 15.83 5.04
C PRO A 618 -16.47 14.86 6.02
N SER A 619 -17.22 14.37 7.01
CA SER A 619 -16.74 13.27 7.88
C SER A 619 -16.48 12.00 7.07
N TYR A 620 -15.56 11.16 7.55
CA TYR A 620 -15.19 9.89 6.93
C TYR A 620 -15.12 9.96 5.39
N SER A 621 -14.26 10.83 4.89
CA SER A 621 -14.17 11.14 3.46
C SER A 621 -12.75 11.05 2.93
N MET A 622 -12.66 10.73 1.64
CA MET A 622 -11.43 10.87 0.86
C MET A 622 -11.57 12.12 -0.01
N ILE A 623 -10.54 12.94 -0.06
CA ILE A 623 -10.61 14.31 -0.57
C ILE A 623 -9.62 14.47 -1.71
N PHE A 624 -10.07 15.16 -2.77
CA PHE A 624 -9.20 15.77 -3.77
C PHE A 624 -9.61 17.24 -3.96
N ILE A 625 -8.66 18.16 -3.85
CA ILE A 625 -8.81 19.60 -4.00
C ILE A 625 -7.86 20.02 -5.11
N VAL A 626 -8.41 20.40 -6.26
CA VAL A 626 -7.62 20.94 -7.37
C VAL A 626 -7.69 22.45 -7.30
N ILE A 627 -6.57 23.10 -7.01
CA ILE A 627 -6.45 24.56 -6.95
C ILE A 627 -5.92 25.02 -8.30
N HIS A 628 -6.82 25.54 -9.13
CA HIS A 628 -6.51 26.02 -10.46
C HIS A 628 -6.05 27.48 -10.44
N GLY A 629 -5.03 27.79 -11.22
CA GLY A 629 -4.44 29.13 -11.25
C GLY A 629 -3.61 29.47 -10.01
N ALA A 630 -3.10 28.46 -9.29
CA ALA A 630 -2.10 28.64 -8.24
C ALA A 630 -0.70 28.66 -8.86
N TYR A 631 0.03 29.76 -8.71
CA TYR A 631 1.41 29.83 -9.19
C TYR A 631 2.36 29.13 -8.21
N VAL A 632 2.87 27.97 -8.62
CA VAL A 632 3.89 27.19 -7.90
C VAL A 632 5.03 26.90 -8.88
N PRO A 633 6.18 27.59 -8.78
CA PRO A 633 7.27 27.49 -9.76
C PRO A 633 7.67 26.07 -10.14
N ALA A 634 7.73 25.17 -9.14
CA ALA A 634 8.12 23.77 -9.35
C ALA A 634 7.14 22.96 -10.22
N CYS A 635 5.94 23.49 -10.49
CA CYS A 635 4.93 22.88 -11.37
C CYS A 635 4.95 23.44 -12.80
N HIS A 636 5.80 24.42 -13.11
CA HIS A 636 5.95 25.01 -14.45
C HIS A 636 7.15 24.46 -15.24
N THR A 637 8.06 23.76 -14.56
CA THR A 637 9.19 23.01 -15.12
C THR A 637 8.81 21.56 -15.22
#